data_AF-A0A7X2L9X2-F1
#
_entry.id   AF-A0A7X2L9X2-F1
#
_cell.length_a   1.000
_cell.length_b   1.000
_cell.length_c   1.000
_cell.angle_alpha   90.00
_cell.angle_beta   90.00
_cell.angle_gamma   90.00
#
_symmetry.space_group_name_H-M   'P 1'
#
loop_
_entity.id
_entity.type
_entity.pdbx_description
1 polymer ?
#
loop_
_entity_poly.entity_id
_entity_poly.type
_entity_poly.pdbx_seq_one_letter_code
_entity_poly.pdbx_strand_id
1 'polypeptide(L)'
;MDIFRHYATRFEARKEDEYSIQEYLDICKKDSTAYATAAERMLTAIGQPELVDTHHDPRLSRLFFNKVIKIYPAFREFYGMEDTIEQIVSFFKHAAQGLEERKQILYLLGPPGGGKSSLAEKLKSLMEQIPIYALKGSPIHESPLGLFSPEEDGKILEEDYGIPKRYLNSIASPWAVKRLHEFNGDITRFRVVKLHPSVLSQIAISKTEPGDENNQDISSLVGKVDIRKLEDYPQDDPDAYSYSGGLCLANRGLLEFVEMFKAPIKVLHPLLTATQEGNYKGTEGFGAIPFDGVILAHSNEAEWQSFKSDRNNEAFLDRIYIVKVPYCLRVSDEVKIYDKLLRNSSLAAAPCAPNTLKMMAQFAVLTRIKEPENSNIFSKMRVYDGESLKDVDPKAKSYQEYRDFAGIDEGMTGLSTRFAFKVLSKVFNFDGTEVAANPVHLLYVLEQQIEREQFPPETESKLMSYIKEYLTSPYVEFIGKEIQTSYLESYSEYGQNIFDRYVVFADLWIQDQEYRDPNTGEILDRSALNDELEKVEKPAGISNPKDFRNEIVNFVLRARAKNGGKNPVWTSYEKLRAVIEKRMFSTTEDLLPVISFNAKSSHDDKEKHENFVNRMVEKGYTQKQVRLLVEWYLRVRKSS
;
A
#
# COMPACT_ATOMS: atom_id res chain seq x y z
N MET A 1 -14.20 20.24 22.53
CA MET A 1 -15.60 20.37 22.07
C MET A 1 -16.31 19.07 22.36
N ASP A 2 -17.53 19.13 22.91
CA ASP A 2 -18.39 17.96 23.09
C ASP A 2 -18.79 17.36 21.72
N ILE A 3 -18.76 16.03 21.59
CA ILE A 3 -19.03 15.30 20.34
C ILE A 3 -20.44 15.58 19.82
N PHE A 4 -21.42 15.73 20.72
CA PHE A 4 -22.81 15.99 20.34
C PHE A 4 -22.96 17.38 19.73
N ARG A 5 -22.32 18.39 20.32
CA ARG A 5 -22.32 19.77 19.78
C ARG A 5 -21.62 19.85 18.41
N HIS A 6 -20.51 19.13 18.25
CA HIS A 6 -19.83 19.05 16.95
C HIS A 6 -20.71 18.38 15.87
N TYR A 7 -21.39 17.29 16.22
CA TYR A 7 -22.32 16.63 15.29
C TYR A 7 -23.50 17.54 14.91
N ALA A 8 -24.13 18.20 15.89
CA ALA A 8 -25.23 19.12 15.65
C ALA A 8 -24.82 20.28 14.72
N THR A 9 -23.64 20.87 14.97
CA THR A 9 -23.09 21.94 14.12
C THR A 9 -22.85 21.45 12.69
N ARG A 10 -22.29 20.23 12.52
CA ARG A 10 -22.08 19.62 11.20
C ARG A 10 -23.39 19.31 10.47
N PHE A 11 -24.42 18.90 11.21
CA PHE A 11 -25.74 18.62 10.65
C PHE A 11 -26.44 19.92 10.22
N GLU A 12 -26.36 20.98 11.03
CA GLU A 12 -26.88 22.30 10.67
C GLU A 12 -26.16 22.90 9.46
N ALA A 13 -24.83 22.77 9.39
CA ALA A 13 -24.04 23.19 8.22
C ALA A 13 -24.37 22.42 6.93
N ARG A 14 -25.08 21.29 7.04
CA ARG A 14 -25.56 20.47 5.90
C ARG A 14 -27.04 20.72 5.58
N LYS A 15 -27.72 21.64 6.27
CA LYS A 15 -29.07 22.04 5.86
C LYS A 15 -29.02 22.70 4.49
N GLU A 16 -30.08 22.49 3.72
CA GLU A 16 -30.23 23.05 2.39
C GLU A 16 -30.37 24.57 2.50
N ASP A 17 -29.37 25.29 2.00
CA ASP A 17 -29.52 26.71 1.73
C ASP A 17 -30.34 26.87 0.44
N GLU A 18 -31.40 27.66 0.51
CA GLU A 18 -32.29 27.94 -0.62
C GLU A 18 -31.99 29.31 -1.23
N TYR A 19 -31.94 29.35 -2.55
CA TYR A 19 -31.66 30.55 -3.35
C TYR A 19 -32.70 30.71 -4.46
N SER A 20 -32.93 31.94 -4.89
CA SER A 20 -33.53 32.24 -6.19
C SER A 20 -32.54 31.97 -7.33
N ILE A 21 -33.03 31.88 -8.56
CA ILE A 21 -32.17 31.78 -9.75
C ILE A 21 -31.22 32.98 -9.85
N GLN A 22 -31.69 34.19 -9.53
CA GLN A 22 -30.85 35.39 -9.55
C GLN A 22 -29.72 35.31 -8.52
N GLU A 23 -30.01 34.94 -7.28
CA GLU A 23 -28.99 34.76 -6.24
C GLU A 23 -27.97 33.69 -6.63
N TYR A 24 -28.42 32.60 -7.26
CA TYR A 24 -27.52 31.57 -7.81
C TYR A 24 -26.58 32.13 -8.88
N LEU A 25 -27.09 32.90 -9.85
CA LEU A 25 -26.25 33.54 -10.88
C LEU A 25 -25.25 34.55 -10.26
N ASP A 26 -25.66 35.28 -9.23
CA ASP A 26 -24.77 36.19 -8.49
C ASP A 26 -23.67 35.43 -7.73
N ILE A 27 -23.96 34.21 -7.25
CA ILE A 27 -22.96 33.30 -6.68
C ILE A 27 -21.99 32.83 -7.76
N CYS A 28 -22.49 32.39 -8.92
CA CYS A 28 -21.66 31.95 -10.06
C CYS A 28 -20.65 33.01 -10.48
N LYS A 29 -21.04 34.29 -10.45
CA LYS A 29 -20.15 35.42 -10.75
C LYS A 29 -18.94 35.54 -9.81
N LYS A 30 -19.08 35.09 -8.56
CA LYS A 30 -18.05 35.20 -7.51
C LYS A 30 -17.28 33.91 -7.33
N ASP A 31 -17.92 32.77 -7.57
CA ASP A 31 -17.39 31.45 -7.27
C ASP A 31 -17.68 30.48 -8.43
N SER A 32 -16.62 30.17 -9.18
CA SER A 32 -16.71 29.22 -10.30
C SER A 32 -17.03 27.79 -9.87
N THR A 33 -16.89 27.45 -8.58
CA THR A 33 -17.25 26.11 -8.08
C THR A 33 -18.77 25.89 -8.09
N ALA A 34 -19.57 26.95 -8.16
CA ALA A 34 -21.03 26.87 -8.18
C ALA A 34 -21.60 26.24 -9.46
N TYR A 35 -20.87 26.35 -10.57
CA TYR A 35 -21.20 25.73 -11.87
C TYR A 35 -20.15 24.71 -12.33
N ALA A 36 -19.20 24.35 -11.46
CA ALA A 36 -18.18 23.37 -11.79
C ALA A 36 -18.79 22.02 -12.21
N THR A 37 -18.11 21.33 -13.11
CA THR A 37 -18.42 19.94 -13.50
C THR A 37 -18.01 18.95 -12.40
N ALA A 38 -18.47 17.70 -12.51
CA ALA A 38 -18.04 16.63 -11.60
C ALA A 38 -16.52 16.42 -11.61
N ALA A 39 -15.87 16.56 -12.77
CA ALA A 39 -14.42 16.43 -12.89
C ALA A 39 -13.66 17.58 -12.21
N GLU A 40 -14.09 18.82 -12.38
CA GLU A 40 -13.48 19.99 -11.72
C GLU A 40 -13.61 19.93 -10.19
N ARG A 41 -14.78 19.50 -9.69
CA ARG A 41 -14.98 19.27 -8.25
C ARG A 41 -14.05 18.17 -7.73
N MET A 42 -13.90 17.07 -8.48
CA MET A 42 -13.00 16.00 -8.10
C MET A 42 -11.55 16.49 -8.01
N LEU A 43 -11.06 17.27 -8.99
CA LEU A 43 -9.70 17.84 -8.94
C LEU A 43 -9.52 18.78 -7.76
N THR A 44 -10.53 19.59 -7.48
CA THR A 44 -10.53 20.51 -6.32
C THR A 44 -10.42 19.72 -5.01
N ALA A 45 -11.16 18.61 -4.89
CA ALA A 45 -11.12 17.74 -3.72
C ALA A 45 -9.80 16.93 -3.60
N ILE A 46 -9.23 16.48 -4.73
CA ILE A 46 -7.92 15.81 -4.77
C ILE A 46 -6.81 16.76 -4.28
N GLY A 47 -6.90 18.03 -4.67
CA GLY A 47 -5.96 19.08 -4.30
C GLY A 47 -4.68 19.07 -5.13
N GLN A 48 -3.76 19.98 -4.77
CA GLN A 48 -2.48 20.12 -5.48
C GLN A 48 -1.49 19.00 -5.08
N PRO A 49 -0.67 18.51 -6.02
CA PRO A 49 0.36 17.55 -5.73
C PRO A 49 1.53 18.19 -4.98
N GLU A 50 2.15 17.41 -4.09
CA GLU A 50 3.47 17.69 -3.55
C GLU A 50 4.51 17.17 -4.54
N LEU A 51 5.43 18.05 -4.96
CA LEU A 51 6.54 17.70 -5.83
C LEU A 51 7.67 17.11 -5.00
N VAL A 52 7.97 15.84 -5.22
CA VAL A 52 9.06 15.14 -4.53
C VAL A 52 10.23 15.00 -5.50
N ASP A 53 11.31 15.70 -5.22
CA ASP A 53 12.58 15.51 -5.91
C ASP A 53 13.23 14.22 -5.42
N THR A 54 13.26 13.21 -6.30
CA THR A 54 13.78 11.89 -5.97
C THR A 54 15.31 11.85 -5.95
N HIS A 55 16.01 12.91 -6.36
CA HIS A 55 17.46 12.97 -6.36
C HIS A 55 18.07 12.87 -4.95
N HIS A 56 17.41 13.44 -3.95
CA HIS A 56 17.90 13.50 -2.58
C HIS A 56 17.76 12.18 -1.81
N ASP A 57 16.92 11.26 -2.28
CA ASP A 57 16.72 9.95 -1.67
C ASP A 57 17.36 8.87 -2.56
N PRO A 58 18.43 8.18 -2.13
CA PRO A 58 19.10 7.17 -2.94
C PRO A 58 18.20 6.02 -3.41
N ARG A 59 17.15 5.68 -2.66
CA ARG A 59 16.18 4.64 -3.03
C ARG A 59 15.23 5.18 -4.10
N LEU A 60 14.62 6.34 -3.88
CA LEU A 60 13.69 6.94 -4.86
C LEU A 60 14.43 7.34 -6.14
N SER A 61 15.66 7.84 -6.04
CA SER A 61 16.54 8.18 -7.16
C SER A 61 16.68 7.01 -8.14
N ARG A 62 16.84 5.79 -7.63
CA ARG A 62 16.96 4.57 -8.44
C ARG A 62 15.63 4.14 -9.05
N LEU A 63 14.53 4.27 -8.30
CA LEU A 63 13.20 3.87 -8.74
C LEU A 63 12.62 4.81 -9.82
N PHE A 64 12.92 6.11 -9.70
CA PHE A 64 12.31 7.16 -10.53
C PHE A 64 13.34 7.93 -11.39
N PHE A 65 14.60 7.48 -11.44
CA PHE A 65 15.66 8.07 -12.27
C PHE A 65 15.90 9.57 -12.02
N ASN A 66 15.92 9.98 -10.74
CA ASN A 66 16.01 11.39 -10.32
C ASN A 66 14.90 12.30 -10.89
N LYS A 67 13.77 11.74 -11.34
CA LYS A 67 12.62 12.54 -11.78
C LYS A 67 11.92 13.16 -10.58
N VAL A 68 11.34 14.33 -10.79
CA VAL A 68 10.39 14.90 -9.84
C VAL A 68 9.05 14.17 -10.02
N ILE A 69 8.57 13.54 -8.96
CA ILE A 69 7.28 12.85 -8.95
C ILE A 69 6.23 13.70 -8.24
N LYS A 70 4.96 13.50 -8.63
CA LYS A 70 3.81 14.14 -7.97
C LYS A 70 3.21 13.17 -6.97
N ILE A 71 3.12 13.58 -5.71
CA ILE A 71 2.41 12.84 -4.67
C ILE A 71 1.20 13.65 -4.26
N TYR A 72 0.01 13.09 -4.44
CA TYR A 72 -1.24 13.74 -4.04
C TYR A 72 -1.57 13.41 -2.58
N PRO A 73 -1.67 14.40 -1.68
CA PRO A 73 -1.96 14.18 -0.27
C PRO A 73 -3.22 13.33 -0.02
N ALA A 74 -4.23 13.51 -0.87
CA ALA A 74 -5.46 12.72 -0.85
C ALA A 74 -5.20 11.21 -0.92
N PHE A 75 -4.14 10.75 -1.60
CA PHE A 75 -3.85 9.33 -1.83
C PHE A 75 -2.63 8.82 -1.06
N ARG A 76 -2.16 9.52 -0.01
CA ARG A 76 -0.96 9.13 0.78
C ARG A 76 -0.98 7.71 1.35
N GLU A 77 -2.16 7.15 1.56
CA GLU A 77 -2.28 5.79 2.11
C GLU A 77 -2.35 4.69 1.04
N PHE A 78 -2.11 5.03 -0.23
CA PHE A 78 -2.03 4.10 -1.36
C PHE A 78 -0.55 3.94 -1.75
N TYR A 79 0.08 2.87 -1.25
CA TYR A 79 1.51 2.66 -1.41
C TYR A 79 1.84 1.91 -2.71
N GLY A 80 2.85 2.39 -3.45
CA GLY A 80 3.27 1.79 -4.72
C GLY A 80 2.30 1.97 -5.88
N MET A 81 1.40 2.96 -5.82
CA MET A 81 0.38 3.26 -6.83
C MET A 81 0.59 4.63 -7.49
N GLU A 82 1.79 5.19 -7.45
CA GLU A 82 2.06 6.56 -7.90
C GLU A 82 1.65 6.78 -9.37
N ASP A 83 2.00 5.85 -10.25
CA ASP A 83 1.66 5.91 -11.68
C ASP A 83 0.14 5.76 -11.91
N THR A 84 -0.51 4.84 -11.18
CA THR A 84 -1.96 4.62 -11.25
C THR A 84 -2.72 5.88 -10.82
N ILE A 85 -2.29 6.53 -9.73
CA ILE A 85 -2.91 7.76 -9.24
C ILE A 85 -2.71 8.90 -10.25
N GLU A 86 -1.53 9.06 -10.83
CA GLU A 86 -1.28 10.10 -11.84
C GLU A 86 -2.16 9.89 -13.09
N GLN A 87 -2.43 8.64 -13.51
CA GLN A 87 -3.36 8.36 -14.61
C GLN A 87 -4.80 8.74 -14.25
N ILE A 88 -5.27 8.41 -13.04
CA ILE A 88 -6.61 8.82 -12.56
C ILE A 88 -6.73 10.34 -12.51
N VAL A 89 -5.72 11.04 -11.97
CA VAL A 89 -5.73 12.50 -11.92
C VAL A 89 -5.68 13.10 -13.32
N SER A 90 -4.91 12.50 -14.24
CA SER A 90 -4.85 12.94 -15.65
C SER A 90 -6.20 12.82 -16.34
N PHE A 91 -6.93 11.71 -16.11
CA PHE A 91 -8.30 11.54 -16.58
C PHE A 91 -9.20 12.70 -16.12
N PHE A 92 -9.24 12.98 -14.82
CA PHE A 92 -10.05 14.09 -14.30
C PHE A 92 -9.58 15.45 -14.83
N LYS A 93 -8.28 15.65 -15.00
CA LYS A 93 -7.71 16.89 -15.54
C LYS A 93 -8.15 17.14 -16.98
N HIS A 94 -8.08 16.13 -17.85
CA HIS A 94 -8.51 16.26 -19.23
C HIS A 94 -10.04 16.40 -19.33
N ALA A 95 -10.80 15.66 -18.51
CA ALA A 95 -12.25 15.78 -18.43
C ALA A 95 -12.70 17.18 -17.98
N ALA A 96 -12.03 17.77 -16.98
CA ALA A 96 -12.28 19.13 -16.50
C ALA A 96 -11.95 20.21 -17.56
N GLN A 97 -11.02 19.92 -18.47
CA GLN A 97 -10.71 20.79 -19.60
C GLN A 97 -11.72 20.68 -20.75
N GLY A 98 -12.67 19.72 -20.68
CA GLY A 98 -13.66 19.47 -21.72
C GLY A 98 -13.15 18.63 -22.89
N LEU A 99 -12.09 17.84 -22.69
CA LEU A 99 -11.51 16.93 -23.69
C LEU A 99 -12.30 15.59 -23.76
N GLU A 100 -11.81 14.66 -24.58
CA GLU A 100 -12.51 13.40 -24.89
C GLU A 100 -12.77 12.54 -23.64
N GLU A 101 -11.90 12.59 -22.63
CA GLU A 101 -12.06 11.86 -21.36
C GLU A 101 -13.37 12.20 -20.63
N ARG A 102 -13.96 13.38 -20.88
CA ARG A 102 -15.31 13.71 -20.37
C ARG A 102 -16.38 12.74 -20.86
N LYS A 103 -16.19 12.16 -22.05
CA LYS A 103 -17.13 11.25 -22.71
C LYS A 103 -16.77 9.77 -22.51
N GLN A 104 -15.88 9.48 -21.57
CA GLN A 104 -15.40 8.13 -21.31
C GLN A 104 -15.71 7.66 -19.88
N ILE A 105 -15.84 6.35 -19.74
CA ILE A 105 -15.95 5.65 -18.48
C ILE A 105 -14.53 5.44 -17.93
N LEU A 106 -14.27 5.90 -16.71
CA LEU A 106 -13.02 5.59 -16.02
C LEU A 106 -13.07 4.12 -15.58
N TYR A 107 -12.21 3.27 -16.14
CA TYR A 107 -12.23 1.83 -15.89
C TYR A 107 -10.96 1.37 -15.16
N LEU A 108 -11.13 0.87 -13.94
CA LEU A 108 -10.02 0.30 -13.16
C LEU A 108 -9.91 -1.20 -13.45
N LEU A 109 -8.80 -1.60 -14.06
CA LEU A 109 -8.47 -2.98 -14.41
C LEU A 109 -7.37 -3.50 -13.48
N GLY A 110 -7.57 -4.65 -12.85
CA GLY A 110 -6.56 -5.19 -11.94
C GLY A 110 -6.95 -6.51 -11.30
N PRO A 111 -6.03 -7.19 -10.61
CA PRO A 111 -6.34 -8.42 -9.90
C PRO A 111 -7.25 -8.20 -8.68
N PRO A 112 -7.91 -9.26 -8.17
CA PRO A 112 -8.70 -9.19 -6.94
C PRO A 112 -7.86 -8.74 -5.74
N GLY A 113 -8.33 -7.77 -4.96
CA GLY A 113 -7.57 -7.23 -3.83
C GLY A 113 -6.41 -6.30 -4.22
N GLY A 114 -6.27 -5.92 -5.50
CA GLY A 114 -5.31 -4.90 -5.95
C GLY A 114 -5.62 -3.45 -5.54
N GLY A 115 -6.67 -3.21 -4.74
CA GLY A 115 -7.01 -1.87 -4.23
C GLY A 115 -7.98 -1.05 -5.09
N LYS A 116 -8.55 -1.61 -6.16
CA LYS A 116 -9.54 -0.95 -7.03
C LYS A 116 -10.74 -0.38 -6.27
N SER A 117 -11.41 -1.20 -5.45
CA SER A 117 -12.54 -0.76 -4.64
C SER A 117 -12.13 0.28 -3.60
N SER A 118 -10.92 0.16 -3.02
CA SER A 118 -10.40 1.18 -2.10
C SER A 118 -10.17 2.52 -2.79
N LEU A 119 -9.71 2.53 -4.05
CA LEU A 119 -9.61 3.75 -4.87
C LEU A 119 -11.01 4.32 -5.17
N ALA A 120 -11.98 3.48 -5.53
CA ALA A 120 -13.36 3.90 -5.77
C ALA A 120 -13.99 4.54 -4.53
N GLU A 121 -13.85 3.91 -3.35
CA GLU A 121 -14.29 4.49 -2.08
C GLU A 121 -13.61 5.82 -1.77
N LYS A 122 -12.31 5.95 -2.07
CA LYS A 122 -11.60 7.20 -1.88
C LYS A 122 -12.11 8.31 -2.79
N LEU A 123 -12.36 8.01 -4.07
CA LEU A 123 -12.94 8.96 -5.02
C LEU A 123 -14.35 9.41 -4.60
N LYS A 124 -15.19 8.48 -4.13
CA LYS A 124 -16.51 8.83 -3.56
C LYS A 124 -16.37 9.78 -2.36
N SER A 125 -15.48 9.46 -1.42
CA SER A 125 -15.21 10.32 -0.25
C SER A 125 -14.69 11.71 -0.63
N LEU A 126 -13.90 11.83 -1.71
CA LEU A 126 -13.44 13.12 -2.22
C LEU A 126 -14.60 13.90 -2.86
N MET A 127 -15.49 13.23 -3.59
CA MET A 127 -16.66 13.86 -4.20
C MET A 127 -17.63 14.45 -3.15
N GLU A 128 -17.73 13.89 -1.95
CA GLU A 128 -18.55 14.43 -0.85
C GLU A 128 -18.05 15.80 -0.32
N GLN A 129 -16.83 16.22 -0.63
CA GLN A 129 -16.22 17.42 -0.06
C GLN A 129 -16.74 18.71 -0.69
N ILE A 130 -17.07 18.68 -1.99
CA ILE A 130 -17.46 19.88 -2.74
C ILE A 130 -18.96 19.84 -3.03
N PRO A 131 -19.74 20.85 -2.60
CA PRO A 131 -21.19 20.88 -2.82
C PRO A 131 -21.57 21.11 -4.28
N ILE A 132 -22.84 20.86 -4.59
CA ILE A 132 -23.48 21.17 -5.88
C ILE A 132 -24.69 22.08 -5.66
N TYR A 133 -25.00 22.92 -6.65
CA TYR A 133 -26.23 23.73 -6.67
C TYR A 133 -27.23 23.10 -7.62
N ALA A 134 -28.39 22.66 -7.15
CA ALA A 134 -29.39 21.92 -7.93
C ALA A 134 -30.77 22.59 -7.88
N LEU A 135 -31.63 22.30 -8.86
CA LEU A 135 -33.04 22.73 -8.79
C LEU A 135 -33.75 22.05 -7.62
N LYS A 136 -34.42 22.86 -6.78
CA LYS A 136 -35.17 22.38 -5.62
C LYS A 136 -36.30 21.46 -6.06
N GLY A 137 -36.32 20.24 -5.51
CA GLY A 137 -37.31 19.22 -5.84
C GLY A 137 -37.00 18.40 -7.10
N SER A 138 -35.91 18.70 -7.83
CA SER A 138 -35.49 17.87 -8.96
C SER A 138 -35.08 16.48 -8.47
N PRO A 139 -35.65 15.40 -9.02
CA PRO A 139 -35.37 14.03 -8.59
C PRO A 139 -34.00 13.51 -9.03
N ILE A 140 -33.29 14.27 -9.88
CA ILE A 140 -31.96 13.93 -10.42
C ILE A 140 -30.91 15.00 -10.09
N HIS A 141 -31.22 15.92 -9.17
CA HIS A 141 -30.31 17.00 -8.74
C HIS A 141 -29.74 17.84 -9.91
N GLU A 142 -30.57 18.10 -10.93
CA GLU A 142 -30.11 18.74 -12.17
C GLU A 142 -29.57 20.17 -11.94
N SER A 143 -28.68 20.58 -12.84
CA SER A 143 -28.07 21.91 -12.80
C SER A 143 -29.12 22.99 -13.12
N PRO A 144 -29.19 24.10 -12.36
CA PRO A 144 -30.04 25.23 -12.72
C PRO A 144 -29.70 25.81 -14.09
N LEU A 145 -28.45 25.62 -14.56
CA LEU A 145 -28.02 26.05 -15.88
C LEU A 145 -28.73 25.32 -17.03
N GLY A 146 -29.34 24.17 -16.78
CA GLY A 146 -30.14 23.44 -17.80
C GLY A 146 -31.42 24.16 -18.21
N LEU A 147 -31.82 25.24 -17.51
CA LEU A 147 -32.96 26.08 -17.87
C LEU A 147 -32.65 27.09 -18.99
N PHE A 148 -31.38 27.31 -19.32
CA PHE A 148 -30.94 28.34 -20.26
C PHE A 148 -30.52 27.73 -21.60
N SER A 149 -30.81 28.45 -22.69
CA SER A 149 -30.41 28.06 -24.04
C SER A 149 -28.96 28.50 -24.32
N PRO A 150 -28.07 27.61 -24.78
CA PRO A 150 -26.71 27.97 -25.16
C PRO A 150 -26.63 28.99 -26.30
N GLU A 151 -27.62 28.95 -27.21
CA GLU A 151 -27.68 29.80 -28.40
C GLU A 151 -28.22 31.20 -28.07
N GLU A 152 -29.27 31.27 -27.25
CA GLU A 152 -29.97 32.52 -26.92
C GLU A 152 -29.35 33.23 -25.71
N ASP A 153 -29.14 32.50 -24.62
CA ASP A 153 -28.75 33.06 -23.31
C ASP A 153 -27.23 33.03 -23.09
N GLY A 154 -26.52 32.16 -23.80
CA GLY A 154 -25.11 31.87 -23.51
C GLY A 154 -24.18 33.08 -23.59
N LYS A 155 -24.48 34.06 -24.45
CA LYS A 155 -23.71 35.31 -24.53
C LYS A 155 -23.95 36.21 -23.30
N ILE A 156 -25.20 36.30 -22.85
CA ILE A 156 -25.60 37.10 -21.70
C ILE A 156 -24.97 36.51 -20.43
N LEU A 157 -25.04 35.19 -20.26
CA LEU A 157 -24.45 34.50 -19.11
C LEU A 157 -22.93 34.65 -19.02
N GLU A 158 -22.25 34.68 -20.17
CA GLU A 158 -20.81 34.89 -20.24
C GLU A 158 -20.42 36.34 -19.92
N GLU A 159 -21.13 37.32 -20.47
CA GLU A 159 -20.84 38.76 -20.26
C GLU A 159 -21.22 39.25 -18.85
N ASP A 160 -22.40 38.89 -18.35
CA ASP A 160 -22.96 39.45 -17.11
C ASP A 160 -22.53 38.67 -15.85
N TYR A 161 -22.38 37.35 -15.98
CA TYR A 161 -22.12 36.43 -14.86
C TYR A 161 -20.80 35.65 -14.99
N GLY A 162 -20.08 35.79 -16.12
CA GLY A 162 -18.79 35.13 -16.31
C GLY A 162 -18.89 33.62 -16.50
N ILE A 163 -20.05 33.08 -16.89
CA ILE A 163 -20.27 31.64 -17.09
C ILE A 163 -19.98 31.29 -18.57
N PRO A 164 -18.91 30.54 -18.87
CA PRO A 164 -18.59 30.20 -20.25
C PRO A 164 -19.63 29.27 -20.88
N LYS A 165 -19.88 29.41 -22.19
CA LYS A 165 -20.87 28.60 -22.91
C LYS A 165 -20.71 27.08 -22.78
N ARG A 166 -19.48 26.60 -22.57
CA ARG A 166 -19.17 25.16 -22.40
C ARG A 166 -19.88 24.49 -21.20
N TYR A 167 -20.39 25.28 -20.26
CA TYR A 167 -21.13 24.79 -19.08
C TYR A 167 -22.64 24.70 -19.32
N LEU A 168 -23.13 25.18 -20.47
CA LEU A 168 -24.56 25.15 -20.84
C LEU A 168 -24.91 23.90 -21.66
N ASN A 169 -24.08 22.85 -21.62
CA ASN A 169 -24.25 21.66 -22.47
C ASN A 169 -25.33 20.67 -21.94
N SER A 170 -26.05 21.02 -20.88
CA SER A 170 -27.04 20.15 -20.25
C SER A 170 -28.45 20.57 -20.67
N ILE A 171 -29.31 19.59 -20.94
CA ILE A 171 -30.71 19.81 -21.27
C ILE A 171 -31.57 19.86 -19.99
N ALA A 172 -32.70 20.56 -20.04
CA ALA A 172 -33.71 20.48 -18.98
C ALA A 172 -34.29 19.06 -18.91
N SER A 173 -34.43 18.52 -17.69
CA SER A 173 -35.02 17.20 -17.50
C SER A 173 -36.53 17.19 -17.84
N PRO A 174 -37.14 16.02 -18.09
CA PRO A 174 -38.59 15.93 -18.30
C PRO A 174 -39.38 16.51 -17.13
N TRP A 175 -38.88 16.35 -15.89
CA TRP A 175 -39.45 16.95 -14.70
C TRP A 175 -39.37 18.49 -14.74
N ALA A 176 -38.21 19.05 -15.08
CA ALA A 176 -38.03 20.50 -15.18
C ALA A 176 -38.87 21.11 -16.31
N VAL A 177 -38.97 20.43 -17.45
CA VAL A 177 -39.84 20.85 -18.57
C VAL A 177 -41.31 20.89 -18.14
N LYS A 178 -41.80 19.87 -17.41
CA LYS A 178 -43.15 19.88 -16.84
C LYS A 178 -43.37 21.08 -15.91
N ARG A 179 -42.43 21.35 -14.99
CA ARG A 179 -42.51 22.51 -14.08
C ARG A 179 -42.45 23.85 -14.82
N LEU A 180 -41.65 23.95 -15.88
CA LEU A 180 -41.57 25.14 -16.71
C LEU A 180 -42.93 25.46 -17.36
N HIS A 181 -43.63 24.44 -17.87
CA HIS A 181 -44.99 24.61 -18.38
C HIS A 181 -45.99 25.04 -17.30
N GLU A 182 -45.95 24.42 -16.11
CA GLU A 182 -46.79 24.82 -14.96
C GLU A 182 -46.50 26.24 -14.46
N PHE A 183 -45.27 26.73 -14.68
CA PHE A 183 -44.85 28.08 -14.37
C PHE A 183 -45.10 29.06 -15.52
N ASN A 184 -45.74 28.64 -16.62
CA ASN A 184 -45.96 29.45 -17.82
C ASN A 184 -44.67 30.06 -18.39
N GLY A 185 -43.56 29.34 -18.30
CA GLY A 185 -42.24 29.79 -18.77
C GLY A 185 -41.48 30.70 -17.80
N ASP A 186 -42.04 31.02 -16.62
CA ASP A 186 -41.37 31.87 -15.63
C ASP A 186 -40.30 31.10 -14.85
N ILE A 187 -39.05 31.19 -15.33
CA ILE A 187 -37.90 30.56 -14.67
C ILE A 187 -37.63 31.10 -13.25
N THR A 188 -38.12 32.31 -12.91
CA THR A 188 -37.86 32.92 -11.60
C THR A 188 -38.59 32.20 -10.45
N ARG A 189 -39.59 31.37 -10.79
CA ARG A 189 -40.31 30.51 -9.83
C ARG A 189 -39.49 29.29 -9.40
N PHE A 190 -38.46 28.91 -10.14
CA PHE A 190 -37.54 27.88 -9.69
C PHE A 190 -36.70 28.36 -8.51
N ARG A 191 -36.43 27.43 -7.59
CA ARG A 191 -35.51 27.64 -6.47
C ARG A 191 -34.30 26.74 -6.66
N VAL A 192 -33.15 27.20 -6.18
CA VAL A 192 -31.89 26.46 -6.19
C VAL A 192 -31.56 26.07 -4.76
N VAL A 193 -31.15 24.83 -4.55
CA VAL A 193 -30.66 24.33 -3.26
C VAL A 193 -29.19 23.97 -3.38
N LYS A 194 -28.43 24.29 -2.32
CA LYS A 194 -27.07 23.80 -2.17
C LYS A 194 -27.10 22.44 -1.50
N LEU A 195 -26.66 21.41 -2.22
CA LEU A 195 -26.62 20.02 -1.77
C LEU A 195 -25.18 19.55 -1.61
N HIS A 196 -24.93 18.76 -0.57
CA HIS A 196 -23.68 18.05 -0.41
C HIS A 196 -23.82 16.64 -0.99
N PRO A 197 -22.99 16.24 -1.97
CA PRO A 197 -22.95 14.86 -2.42
C PRO A 197 -22.77 13.91 -1.24
N SER A 198 -23.47 12.78 -1.27
CA SER A 198 -23.41 11.81 -0.18
C SER A 198 -23.64 10.39 -0.67
N VAL A 199 -22.74 9.49 -0.27
CA VAL A 199 -22.88 8.04 -0.48
C VAL A 199 -24.07 7.50 0.30
N LEU A 200 -24.22 7.91 1.57
CA LEU A 200 -25.24 7.39 2.48
C LEU A 200 -26.66 7.81 2.08
N SER A 201 -26.83 9.06 1.62
CA SER A 201 -28.13 9.58 1.18
C SER A 201 -28.37 9.39 -0.32
N GLN A 202 -27.41 8.78 -1.04
CA GLN A 202 -27.45 8.60 -2.50
C GLN A 202 -27.68 9.90 -3.28
N ILE A 203 -27.07 11.00 -2.82
CA ILE A 203 -27.16 12.32 -3.48
C ILE A 203 -25.91 12.49 -4.33
N ALA A 204 -26.08 12.56 -5.65
CA ALA A 204 -25.02 12.69 -6.65
C ALA A 204 -23.96 11.57 -6.63
N ILE A 205 -24.03 10.60 -5.72
CA ILE A 205 -23.13 9.46 -5.64
C ILE A 205 -23.98 8.20 -5.54
N SER A 206 -23.77 7.27 -6.47
CA SER A 206 -24.49 6.00 -6.49
C SER A 206 -23.54 4.83 -6.78
N LYS A 207 -23.95 3.65 -6.33
CA LYS A 207 -23.26 2.39 -6.58
C LYS A 207 -24.24 1.41 -7.18
N THR A 208 -23.91 0.87 -8.34
CA THR A 208 -24.67 -0.16 -9.04
C THR A 208 -23.84 -1.44 -9.11
N GLU A 209 -24.48 -2.55 -8.78
CA GLU A 209 -23.92 -3.89 -8.87
C GLU A 209 -24.69 -4.68 -9.92
N PRO A 210 -24.05 -5.66 -10.59
CA PRO A 210 -24.74 -6.50 -11.56
C PRO A 210 -25.71 -7.41 -10.80
N GLY A 211 -26.93 -7.52 -11.31
CA GLY A 211 -27.90 -8.50 -10.84
C GLY A 211 -27.65 -9.84 -11.53
N ASP A 212 -28.47 -10.85 -11.20
CA ASP A 212 -28.46 -12.10 -11.97
C ASP A 212 -28.78 -11.82 -13.44
N GLU A 213 -28.10 -12.50 -14.38
CA GLU A 213 -28.29 -12.29 -15.84
C GLU A 213 -29.76 -12.39 -16.28
N ASN A 214 -30.57 -13.20 -15.58
CA ASN A 214 -31.98 -13.39 -15.87
C ASN A 214 -32.91 -12.30 -15.29
N ASN A 215 -32.45 -11.55 -14.28
CA ASN A 215 -33.26 -10.60 -13.51
C ASN A 215 -32.74 -9.16 -13.58
N GLN A 216 -31.56 -8.92 -14.13
CA GLN A 216 -31.02 -7.57 -14.23
C GLN A 216 -31.73 -6.79 -15.33
N ASP A 217 -32.51 -5.81 -14.89
CA ASP A 217 -33.23 -4.89 -15.74
C ASP A 217 -32.48 -3.55 -15.88
N ILE A 218 -32.65 -2.91 -17.04
CA ILE A 218 -32.11 -1.59 -17.39
C ILE A 218 -32.56 -0.54 -16.36
N SER A 219 -33.71 -0.76 -15.72
CA SER A 219 -34.23 0.09 -14.65
C SER A 219 -33.29 0.31 -13.47
N SER A 220 -32.34 -0.59 -13.23
CA SER A 220 -31.27 -0.41 -12.24
C SER A 220 -30.37 0.81 -12.52
N LEU A 221 -30.22 1.21 -13.78
CA LEU A 221 -29.47 2.39 -14.19
C LEU A 221 -30.36 3.60 -14.46
N VAL A 222 -31.47 3.40 -15.17
CA VAL A 222 -32.27 4.52 -15.70
C VAL A 222 -33.50 4.87 -14.87
N GLY A 223 -33.94 3.99 -13.96
CA GLY A 223 -35.20 4.13 -13.22
C GLY A 223 -36.36 3.35 -13.85
N LYS A 224 -37.55 3.48 -13.28
CA LYS A 224 -38.78 2.82 -13.78
C LYS A 224 -40.02 3.59 -13.36
N VAL A 225 -41.18 3.27 -13.95
CA VAL A 225 -42.47 3.81 -13.51
C VAL A 225 -42.85 3.31 -12.11
N ASP A 226 -43.35 4.21 -11.26
CA ASP A 226 -43.97 3.84 -9.99
C ASP A 226 -45.46 3.54 -10.22
N ILE A 227 -45.80 2.26 -10.17
CA ILE A 227 -47.18 1.77 -10.38
C ILE A 227 -48.18 2.47 -9.44
N ARG A 228 -47.75 2.87 -8.23
CA ARG A 228 -48.62 3.53 -7.25
C ARG A 228 -49.04 4.93 -7.68
N LYS A 229 -48.25 5.58 -8.53
CA LYS A 229 -48.53 6.93 -9.03
C LYS A 229 -49.37 6.94 -10.31
N LEU A 230 -49.61 5.77 -10.92
CA LEU A 230 -50.42 5.64 -12.13
C LEU A 230 -51.92 5.88 -11.90
N GLU A 231 -52.35 5.94 -10.63
CA GLU A 231 -53.70 6.39 -10.28
C GLU A 231 -53.89 7.89 -10.53
N ASP A 232 -52.84 8.68 -10.27
CA ASP A 232 -52.87 10.15 -10.33
C ASP A 232 -52.26 10.70 -11.64
N TYR A 233 -51.35 9.96 -12.27
CA TYR A 233 -50.55 10.43 -13.40
C TYR A 233 -50.49 9.40 -14.55
N PRO A 234 -50.47 9.84 -15.82
CA PRO A 234 -50.17 8.98 -16.97
C PRO A 234 -48.81 8.28 -16.87
N GLN A 235 -48.63 7.17 -17.61
CA GLN A 235 -47.40 6.38 -17.61
C GLN A 235 -46.18 7.14 -18.13
N ASP A 236 -46.40 8.05 -19.08
CA ASP A 236 -45.38 8.93 -19.67
C ASP A 236 -45.18 10.23 -18.88
N ASP A 237 -45.85 10.41 -17.74
CA ASP A 237 -45.69 11.59 -16.90
C ASP A 237 -44.40 11.49 -16.06
N PRO A 238 -43.52 12.51 -16.09
CA PRO A 238 -42.31 12.57 -15.27
C PRO A 238 -42.57 12.37 -13.76
N ASP A 239 -43.71 12.81 -13.23
CA ASP A 239 -44.04 12.67 -11.81
C ASP A 239 -44.41 11.22 -11.43
N ALA A 240 -44.88 10.41 -12.39
CA ALA A 240 -45.11 8.98 -12.23
C ALA A 240 -43.81 8.16 -12.23
N TYR A 241 -42.69 8.75 -12.67
CA TYR A 241 -41.43 8.06 -12.81
C TYR A 241 -40.64 7.99 -11.49
N SER A 242 -40.14 6.80 -11.16
CA SER A 242 -39.19 6.57 -10.08
C SER A 242 -37.76 6.70 -10.61
N TYR A 243 -37.15 7.86 -10.36
CA TYR A 243 -35.75 8.19 -10.66
C TYR A 243 -34.75 7.49 -9.71
N SER A 244 -34.99 6.22 -9.41
CA SER A 244 -34.15 5.42 -8.49
C SER A 244 -32.96 4.75 -9.16
N GLY A 245 -32.76 4.98 -10.46
CA GLY A 245 -31.66 4.39 -11.22
C GLY A 245 -30.29 4.97 -10.85
N GLY A 246 -29.22 4.19 -11.04
CA GLY A 246 -27.85 4.61 -10.77
C GLY A 246 -27.46 5.94 -11.45
N LEU A 247 -27.82 6.12 -12.73
CA LEU A 247 -27.55 7.36 -13.48
C LEU A 247 -28.35 8.55 -12.94
N CYS A 248 -29.59 8.32 -12.49
CA CYS A 248 -30.43 9.36 -11.89
C CYS A 248 -29.79 9.89 -10.60
N LEU A 249 -29.44 8.98 -9.70
CA LEU A 249 -28.92 9.30 -8.37
C LEU A 249 -27.48 9.85 -8.41
N ALA A 250 -26.67 9.41 -9.37
CA ALA A 250 -25.28 9.84 -9.53
C ALA A 250 -25.09 11.09 -10.40
N ASN A 251 -26.18 11.68 -10.90
CA ASN A 251 -26.08 12.87 -11.74
C ASN A 251 -25.32 13.98 -11.01
N ARG A 252 -24.40 14.63 -11.72
CA ARG A 252 -23.48 15.64 -11.17
C ARG A 252 -22.63 15.11 -10.01
N GLY A 253 -22.29 13.83 -9.99
CA GLY A 253 -21.23 13.34 -9.13
C GLY A 253 -20.58 12.09 -9.70
N LEU A 254 -20.71 10.96 -9.01
CA LEU A 254 -19.96 9.73 -9.33
C LEU A 254 -20.86 8.49 -9.27
N LEU A 255 -20.95 7.78 -10.40
CA LEU A 255 -21.56 6.45 -10.48
C LEU A 255 -20.45 5.41 -10.41
N GLU A 256 -20.46 4.55 -9.39
CA GLU A 256 -19.63 3.34 -9.36
C GLU A 256 -20.41 2.14 -9.92
N PHE A 257 -19.92 1.54 -11.00
CA PHE A 257 -20.42 0.26 -11.52
C PHE A 257 -19.42 -0.85 -11.21
N VAL A 258 -19.75 -1.65 -10.20
CA VAL A 258 -18.93 -2.81 -9.78
C VAL A 258 -19.06 -3.93 -10.80
N GLU A 259 -17.94 -4.54 -11.21
CA GLU A 259 -17.93 -5.73 -12.09
C GLU A 259 -18.83 -5.58 -13.34
N MET A 260 -18.76 -4.38 -13.97
CA MET A 260 -19.67 -3.94 -15.04
C MET A 260 -19.88 -4.97 -16.15
N PHE A 261 -18.86 -5.74 -16.51
CA PHE A 261 -18.92 -6.72 -17.60
C PHE A 261 -19.64 -8.03 -17.26
N LYS A 262 -20.09 -8.21 -16.02
CA LYS A 262 -21.05 -9.28 -15.68
C LYS A 262 -22.48 -8.93 -16.09
N ALA A 263 -22.77 -7.64 -16.30
CA ALA A 263 -24.08 -7.22 -16.74
C ALA A 263 -24.27 -7.49 -18.25
N PRO A 264 -25.48 -7.86 -18.69
CA PRO A 264 -25.78 -7.99 -20.12
C PRO A 264 -25.53 -6.69 -20.88
N ILE A 265 -24.99 -6.76 -22.11
CA ILE A 265 -24.65 -5.56 -22.91
C ILE A 265 -25.82 -4.58 -23.09
N LYS A 266 -27.06 -5.08 -23.16
CA LYS A 266 -28.26 -4.23 -23.27
C LYS A 266 -28.42 -3.27 -22.08
N VAL A 267 -28.02 -3.71 -20.89
CA VAL A 267 -28.02 -2.89 -19.67
C VAL A 267 -26.95 -1.80 -19.74
N LEU A 268 -25.87 -2.02 -20.49
CA LEU A 268 -24.78 -1.04 -20.58
C LEU A 268 -25.07 0.10 -21.57
N HIS A 269 -26.00 -0.06 -22.53
CA HIS A 269 -26.26 0.94 -23.58
C HIS A 269 -26.58 2.36 -23.05
N PRO A 270 -27.38 2.55 -21.98
CA PRO A 270 -27.61 3.88 -21.42
C PRO A 270 -26.33 4.58 -20.96
N LEU A 271 -25.28 3.85 -20.58
CA LEU A 271 -23.99 4.44 -20.22
C LEU A 271 -23.34 5.13 -21.42
N LEU A 272 -23.45 4.56 -22.62
CA LEU A 272 -22.89 5.13 -23.84
C LEU A 272 -23.55 6.46 -24.20
N THR A 273 -24.88 6.51 -24.16
CA THR A 273 -25.61 7.75 -24.45
C THR A 273 -25.34 8.78 -23.36
N ALA A 274 -25.28 8.36 -22.10
CA ALA A 274 -24.98 9.24 -20.97
C ALA A 274 -23.60 9.90 -21.10
N THR A 275 -22.56 9.15 -21.49
CA THR A 275 -21.23 9.75 -21.68
C THR A 275 -21.09 10.52 -22.98
N GLN A 276 -21.75 10.10 -24.07
CA GLN A 276 -21.60 10.74 -25.39
C GLN A 276 -22.46 12.00 -25.55
N GLU A 277 -23.73 11.93 -25.16
CA GLU A 277 -24.73 12.98 -25.38
C GLU A 277 -25.03 13.79 -24.11
N GLY A 278 -24.50 13.38 -22.95
CA GLY A 278 -24.81 14.01 -21.66
C GLY A 278 -26.26 13.81 -21.24
N ASN A 279 -26.93 12.79 -21.78
CA ASN A 279 -28.30 12.41 -21.45
C ASN A 279 -28.57 10.93 -21.78
N TYR A 280 -29.66 10.38 -21.25
CA TYR A 280 -30.09 9.02 -21.54
C TYR A 280 -31.63 8.93 -21.55
N LYS A 281 -32.17 7.88 -22.16
CA LYS A 281 -33.61 7.62 -22.16
C LYS A 281 -34.01 6.77 -20.96
N GLY A 282 -35.15 7.09 -20.36
CA GLY A 282 -35.79 6.24 -19.35
C GLY A 282 -36.37 4.97 -19.98
N THR A 283 -37.09 4.19 -19.17
CA THR A 283 -37.80 2.99 -19.65
C THR A 283 -39.08 3.33 -20.43
N GLU A 284 -39.58 4.56 -20.32
CA GLU A 284 -40.83 5.01 -20.92
C GLU A 284 -40.64 6.08 -22.00
N GLY A 285 -41.71 6.36 -22.74
CA GLY A 285 -41.74 7.28 -23.88
C GLY A 285 -41.73 8.77 -23.56
N PHE A 286 -41.01 9.24 -22.54
CA PHE A 286 -40.82 10.67 -22.28
C PHE A 286 -39.39 11.15 -22.64
N GLY A 287 -39.16 12.46 -22.54
CA GLY A 287 -37.92 13.11 -22.97
C GLY A 287 -36.64 12.55 -22.33
N ALA A 288 -35.49 12.86 -22.91
CA ALA A 288 -34.19 12.42 -22.39
C ALA A 288 -33.90 13.05 -21.01
N ILE A 289 -33.28 12.27 -20.13
CA ILE A 289 -32.88 12.67 -18.78
C ILE A 289 -31.41 13.13 -18.82
N PRO A 290 -31.06 14.34 -18.36
CA PRO A 290 -29.70 14.84 -18.40
C PRO A 290 -28.77 14.09 -17.42
N PHE A 291 -27.51 13.92 -17.82
CA PHE A 291 -26.45 13.35 -17.01
C PHE A 291 -25.14 14.12 -17.21
N ASP A 292 -24.62 14.72 -16.13
CA ASP A 292 -23.32 15.43 -16.10
C ASP A 292 -22.44 14.91 -14.94
N GLY A 293 -22.48 13.59 -14.72
CA GLY A 293 -21.67 12.86 -13.74
C GLY A 293 -20.47 12.14 -14.36
N VAL A 294 -19.62 11.56 -13.53
CA VAL A 294 -18.53 10.66 -13.94
C VAL A 294 -18.94 9.22 -13.69
N ILE A 295 -18.68 8.33 -14.65
CA ILE A 295 -18.91 6.89 -14.49
C ILE A 295 -17.56 6.23 -14.23
N LEU A 296 -17.48 5.52 -13.10
CA LEU A 296 -16.34 4.72 -12.67
C LEU A 296 -16.75 3.25 -12.69
N ALA A 297 -16.05 2.44 -13.48
CA ALA A 297 -16.23 0.99 -13.51
C ALA A 297 -14.97 0.27 -13.06
N HIS A 298 -15.11 -0.95 -12.54
CA HIS A 298 -13.95 -1.80 -12.25
C HIS A 298 -14.29 -3.27 -12.42
N SER A 299 -13.32 -4.06 -12.86
CA SER A 299 -13.48 -5.51 -13.07
C SER A 299 -12.12 -6.22 -13.02
N ASN A 300 -12.13 -7.56 -13.14
CA ASN A 300 -10.90 -8.36 -13.20
C ASN A 300 -10.40 -8.58 -14.64
N GLU A 301 -9.20 -9.13 -14.78
CA GLU A 301 -8.58 -9.37 -16.08
C GLU A 301 -9.34 -10.39 -16.95
N ALA A 302 -9.88 -11.45 -16.35
CA ALA A 302 -10.58 -12.50 -17.09
C ALA A 302 -11.86 -11.96 -17.75
N GLU A 303 -12.63 -11.16 -17.01
CA GLU A 303 -13.82 -10.48 -17.50
C GLU A 303 -13.48 -9.50 -18.62
N TRP A 304 -12.42 -8.70 -18.44
CA TRP A 304 -11.96 -7.76 -19.46
C TRP A 304 -11.55 -8.47 -20.76
N GLN A 305 -10.79 -9.55 -20.68
CA GLN A 305 -10.38 -10.31 -21.86
C GLN A 305 -11.58 -10.94 -22.57
N SER A 306 -12.53 -11.50 -21.82
CA SER A 306 -13.78 -12.02 -22.37
C SER A 306 -14.56 -10.92 -23.08
N PHE A 307 -14.75 -9.76 -22.43
CA PHE A 307 -15.48 -8.64 -22.99
C PHE A 307 -14.81 -8.07 -24.25
N LYS A 308 -13.48 -7.90 -24.23
CA LYS A 308 -12.70 -7.39 -25.36
C LYS A 308 -12.70 -8.33 -26.57
N SER A 309 -12.81 -9.64 -26.33
CA SER A 309 -12.81 -10.64 -27.41
C SER A 309 -14.09 -10.64 -28.26
N ASP A 310 -15.20 -10.12 -27.71
CA ASP A 310 -16.48 -10.05 -28.41
C ASP A 310 -16.58 -8.79 -29.27
N ARG A 311 -16.75 -8.98 -30.58
CA ARG A 311 -16.86 -7.89 -31.57
C ARG A 311 -18.09 -7.03 -31.39
N ASN A 312 -19.16 -7.53 -30.76
CA ASN A 312 -20.36 -6.72 -30.49
C ASN A 312 -20.07 -5.59 -29.50
N ASN A 313 -18.98 -5.69 -28.75
CA ASN A 313 -18.60 -4.74 -27.70
C ASN A 313 -17.66 -3.63 -28.20
N GLU A 314 -17.30 -3.61 -29.49
CA GLU A 314 -16.32 -2.67 -30.04
C GLU A 314 -16.68 -1.20 -29.77
N ALA A 315 -17.97 -0.85 -29.88
CA ALA A 315 -18.45 0.50 -29.58
C ALA A 315 -18.24 0.93 -28.10
N PHE A 316 -18.17 -0.02 -27.16
CA PHE A 316 -17.85 0.28 -25.76
C PHE A 316 -16.35 0.49 -25.53
N LEU A 317 -15.49 -0.18 -26.30
CA LEU A 317 -14.04 -0.10 -26.08
C LEU A 317 -13.51 1.33 -26.28
N ASP A 318 -14.01 2.05 -27.28
CA ASP A 318 -13.64 3.46 -27.54
C ASP A 318 -14.10 4.42 -26.44
N ARG A 319 -15.09 4.00 -25.63
CA ARG A 319 -15.67 4.79 -24.54
C ARG A 319 -15.08 4.47 -23.18
N ILE A 320 -14.03 3.68 -23.11
CA ILE A 320 -13.42 3.25 -21.85
C ILE A 320 -12.00 3.82 -21.73
N TYR A 321 -11.74 4.56 -20.65
CA TYR A 321 -10.41 4.97 -20.25
C TYR A 321 -9.84 3.95 -19.25
N ILE A 322 -8.93 3.09 -19.71
CA ILE A 322 -8.38 1.99 -18.91
C ILE A 322 -7.24 2.50 -18.02
N VAL A 323 -7.37 2.30 -16.71
CA VAL A 323 -6.30 2.46 -15.73
C VAL A 323 -5.98 1.12 -15.11
N LYS A 324 -4.74 0.65 -15.29
CA LYS A 324 -4.27 -0.58 -14.65
C LYS A 324 -3.92 -0.33 -13.17
N VAL A 325 -4.37 -1.23 -12.31
CA VAL A 325 -4.15 -1.23 -10.86
C VAL A 325 -3.47 -2.55 -10.48
N PRO A 326 -2.15 -2.69 -10.72
CA PRO A 326 -1.41 -3.89 -10.37
C PRO A 326 -1.22 -4.00 -8.85
N TYR A 327 -0.82 -5.18 -8.38
CA TYR A 327 -0.34 -5.33 -7.02
C TYR A 327 0.97 -4.56 -6.77
N CYS A 328 1.23 -4.22 -5.51
CA CYS A 328 2.51 -3.62 -5.13
C CYS A 328 3.66 -4.60 -5.39
N LEU A 329 4.72 -4.09 -6.03
CA LEU A 329 5.93 -4.83 -6.39
C LEU A 329 7.15 -4.44 -5.55
N ARG A 330 7.00 -3.50 -4.61
CA ARG A 330 8.09 -3.03 -3.75
C ARG A 330 7.85 -3.52 -2.33
N VAL A 331 8.82 -4.26 -1.78
CA VAL A 331 8.70 -4.90 -0.46
C VAL A 331 8.41 -3.86 0.62
N SER A 332 9.14 -2.75 0.64
CA SER A 332 8.95 -1.74 1.68
C SER A 332 7.60 -1.04 1.60
N ASP A 333 6.98 -0.95 0.42
CA ASP A 333 5.64 -0.37 0.27
C ASP A 333 4.55 -1.38 0.64
N GLU A 334 4.73 -2.67 0.33
CA GLU A 334 3.84 -3.75 0.79
C GLU A 334 3.85 -3.88 2.33
N VAL A 335 5.00 -3.69 3.00
CA VAL A 335 5.05 -3.63 4.47
C VAL A 335 4.14 -2.53 5.03
N LYS A 336 4.16 -1.33 4.41
CA LYS A 336 3.29 -0.21 4.84
C LYS A 336 1.81 -0.52 4.62
N ILE A 337 1.47 -1.31 3.60
CA ILE A 337 0.10 -1.80 3.40
C ILE A 337 -0.31 -2.65 4.61
N TYR A 338 0.56 -3.55 5.07
CA TYR A 338 0.28 -4.39 6.25
C TYR A 338 0.21 -3.58 7.54
N ASP A 339 1.12 -2.63 7.75
CA ASP A 339 1.08 -1.71 8.90
C ASP A 339 -0.24 -0.93 8.97
N LYS A 340 -0.69 -0.39 7.83
CA LYS A 340 -1.97 0.33 7.74
C LYS A 340 -3.13 -0.53 8.22
N LEU A 341 -3.14 -1.81 7.86
CA LEU A 341 -4.24 -2.70 8.19
C LEU A 341 -4.19 -3.16 9.64
N LEU A 342 -3.00 -3.44 10.16
CA LEU A 342 -2.81 -3.77 11.56
C LEU A 342 -3.28 -2.61 12.45
N ARG A 343 -2.95 -1.36 12.10
CA ARG A 343 -3.42 -0.14 12.79
C ARG A 343 -4.95 -0.03 12.84
N ASN A 344 -5.64 -0.53 11.82
CA ASN A 344 -7.10 -0.52 11.74
C ASN A 344 -7.76 -1.76 12.36
N SER A 345 -7.00 -2.59 13.08
CA SER A 345 -7.45 -3.85 13.68
C SER A 345 -7.19 -3.89 15.19
N SER A 346 -7.79 -4.86 15.89
CA SER A 346 -7.48 -5.14 17.30
C SER A 346 -6.04 -5.65 17.52
N LEU A 347 -5.32 -6.00 16.45
CA LEU A 347 -3.93 -6.43 16.48
C LEU A 347 -2.94 -5.27 16.48
N ALA A 348 -3.39 -4.01 16.43
CA ALA A 348 -2.52 -2.83 16.39
C ALA A 348 -1.52 -2.76 17.55
N ALA A 349 -1.90 -3.25 18.73
CA ALA A 349 -1.07 -3.29 19.93
C ALA A 349 -0.41 -4.66 20.18
N ALA A 350 -0.69 -5.66 19.33
CA ALA A 350 -0.15 -7.01 19.51
C ALA A 350 1.36 -7.02 19.19
N PRO A 351 2.20 -7.69 20.00
CA PRO A 351 3.63 -7.81 19.71
C PRO A 351 3.87 -8.46 18.35
N CYS A 352 4.69 -7.81 17.52
CA CYS A 352 5.09 -8.32 16.21
C CYS A 352 6.61 -8.34 16.16
N ALA A 353 7.19 -9.54 16.12
CA ALA A 353 8.62 -9.68 16.07
C ALA A 353 9.20 -9.02 14.79
N PRO A 354 10.41 -8.45 14.87
CA PRO A 354 11.10 -7.88 13.73
C PRO A 354 11.12 -8.78 12.49
N ASN A 355 11.13 -8.16 11.31
CA ASN A 355 11.12 -8.83 10.01
C ASN A 355 9.90 -9.71 9.69
N THR A 356 8.92 -9.90 10.58
CA THR A 356 7.72 -10.70 10.28
C THR A 356 6.94 -10.13 9.09
N LEU A 357 6.61 -8.83 9.14
CA LEU A 357 5.88 -8.18 8.03
C LEU A 357 6.72 -8.10 6.75
N LYS A 358 8.03 -7.86 6.90
CA LYS A 358 8.98 -7.83 5.78
C LYS A 358 9.05 -9.18 5.07
N MET A 359 9.11 -10.28 5.82
CA MET A 359 9.13 -11.64 5.28
C MET A 359 7.83 -11.97 4.53
N MET A 360 6.68 -11.61 5.09
CA MET A 360 5.39 -11.75 4.39
C MET A 360 5.36 -10.91 3.11
N ALA A 361 5.85 -9.68 3.15
CA ALA A 361 5.90 -8.79 2.00
C ALA A 361 6.84 -9.32 0.90
N GLN A 362 8.01 -9.84 1.28
CA GLN A 362 8.93 -10.51 0.35
C GLN A 362 8.25 -11.69 -0.34
N PHE A 363 7.58 -12.56 0.43
CA PHE A 363 6.84 -13.69 -0.14
C PHE A 363 5.77 -13.21 -1.14
N ALA A 364 4.92 -12.27 -0.74
CA ALA A 364 3.86 -11.75 -1.59
C ALA A 364 4.41 -11.14 -2.89
N VAL A 365 5.45 -10.32 -2.80
CA VAL A 365 6.09 -9.67 -3.96
C VAL A 365 6.74 -10.69 -4.89
N LEU A 366 7.43 -11.71 -4.37
CA LEU A 366 8.01 -12.79 -5.19
C LEU A 366 6.95 -13.53 -6.03
N THR A 367 5.72 -13.66 -5.52
CA THR A 367 4.62 -14.27 -6.29
C THR A 367 4.05 -13.38 -7.41
N ARG A 368 4.34 -12.07 -7.38
CA ARG A 368 3.78 -11.06 -8.29
C ARG A 368 4.76 -10.60 -9.39
N ILE A 369 6.05 -10.82 -9.16
CA ILE A 369 7.12 -10.49 -10.09
C ILE A 369 7.27 -11.61 -11.12
N LYS A 370 7.41 -11.26 -12.40
CA LYS A 370 7.71 -12.23 -13.45
C LYS A 370 9.17 -12.69 -13.36
N GLU A 371 9.40 -13.99 -13.57
CA GLU A 371 10.74 -14.56 -13.57
C GLU A 371 11.62 -13.95 -14.67
N PRO A 372 12.81 -13.44 -14.34
CA PRO A 372 13.75 -12.94 -15.34
C PRO A 372 14.56 -14.09 -15.97
N GLU A 373 14.85 -14.01 -17.27
CA GLU A 373 15.56 -15.07 -18.01
C GLU A 373 17.02 -15.26 -17.57
N ASN A 374 17.73 -14.16 -17.32
CA ASN A 374 19.19 -14.14 -17.16
C ASN A 374 19.66 -13.69 -15.76
N SER A 375 18.79 -13.73 -14.75
CA SER A 375 19.13 -13.32 -13.38
C SER A 375 18.26 -14.02 -12.34
N ASN A 376 18.56 -13.84 -11.05
CA ASN A 376 17.72 -14.38 -9.97
C ASN A 376 16.48 -13.50 -9.73
N ILE A 377 15.31 -14.10 -9.51
CA ILE A 377 14.07 -13.40 -9.13
C ILE A 377 14.23 -12.62 -7.82
N PHE A 378 15.01 -13.13 -6.87
CA PHE A 378 15.28 -12.44 -5.60
C PHE A 378 16.07 -11.14 -5.82
N SER A 379 17.03 -11.16 -6.74
CA SER A 379 17.78 -9.95 -7.13
C SER A 379 16.85 -8.92 -7.77
N LYS A 380 15.94 -9.35 -8.66
CA LYS A 380 14.91 -8.49 -9.26
C LYS A 380 14.01 -7.84 -8.20
N MET A 381 13.54 -8.60 -7.21
CA MET A 381 12.73 -8.07 -6.10
C MET A 381 13.47 -6.97 -5.33
N ARG A 382 14.75 -7.18 -4.99
CA ARG A 382 15.57 -6.19 -4.26
C ARG A 382 15.82 -4.93 -5.09
N VAL A 383 16.05 -5.07 -6.40
CA VAL A 383 16.17 -3.93 -7.32
C VAL A 383 14.84 -3.15 -7.40
N TYR A 384 13.70 -3.82 -7.41
CA TYR A 384 12.38 -3.17 -7.35
C TYR A 384 12.09 -2.45 -6.04
N ASP A 385 12.76 -2.83 -4.95
CA ASP A 385 12.73 -2.07 -3.70
C ASP A 385 13.79 -0.95 -3.63
N GLY A 386 14.56 -0.75 -4.71
CA GLY A 386 15.55 0.33 -4.84
C GLY A 386 16.92 0.01 -4.24
N GLU A 387 17.22 -1.27 -3.99
CA GLU A 387 18.55 -1.70 -3.55
C GLU A 387 19.57 -1.71 -4.70
N SER A 388 20.84 -1.46 -4.40
CA SER A 388 21.94 -1.60 -5.36
C SER A 388 22.61 -2.95 -5.19
N LEU A 389 22.61 -3.77 -6.25
CA LEU A 389 23.16 -5.13 -6.22
C LEU A 389 24.46 -5.29 -6.99
N LYS A 390 25.10 -4.20 -7.44
CA LYS A 390 26.31 -4.28 -8.27
C LYS A 390 27.44 -5.08 -7.62
N ASP A 391 27.57 -4.99 -6.29
CA ASP A 391 28.61 -5.68 -5.53
C ASP A 391 28.18 -7.07 -5.03
N VAL A 392 26.88 -7.38 -5.07
CA VAL A 392 26.30 -8.61 -4.50
C VAL A 392 25.98 -9.63 -5.59
N ASP A 393 25.43 -9.19 -6.71
CA ASP A 393 25.05 -10.04 -7.84
C ASP A 393 25.39 -9.34 -9.17
N PRO A 394 26.52 -9.70 -9.81
CA PRO A 394 26.92 -9.13 -11.10
C PRO A 394 25.93 -9.40 -12.25
N LYS A 395 25.03 -10.39 -12.10
CA LYS A 395 23.99 -10.70 -13.11
C LYS A 395 22.73 -9.86 -12.94
N ALA A 396 22.60 -9.12 -11.84
CA ALA A 396 21.45 -8.25 -11.61
C ALA A 396 21.37 -7.15 -12.67
N LYS A 397 20.17 -6.96 -13.21
CA LYS A 397 19.88 -5.92 -14.21
C LYS A 397 19.39 -4.63 -13.55
N SER A 398 19.37 -3.56 -14.33
CA SER A 398 18.80 -2.29 -13.88
C SER A 398 17.27 -2.36 -13.75
N TYR A 399 16.68 -1.40 -13.01
CA TYR A 399 15.24 -1.32 -12.84
C TYR A 399 14.49 -1.23 -14.18
N GLN A 400 14.98 -0.40 -15.12
CA GLN A 400 14.35 -0.22 -16.42
C GLN A 400 14.36 -1.51 -17.25
N GLU A 401 15.52 -2.17 -17.34
CA GLU A 401 15.64 -3.43 -18.09
C GLU A 401 14.67 -4.48 -17.55
N TYR A 402 14.56 -4.61 -16.23
CA TYR A 402 13.61 -5.55 -15.63
C TYR A 402 12.15 -5.24 -15.96
N ARG A 403 11.77 -3.96 -15.99
CA ARG A 403 10.44 -3.52 -16.39
C ARG A 403 10.17 -3.79 -17.87
N ASP A 404 11.14 -3.49 -18.73
CA ASP A 404 11.03 -3.71 -20.16
C ASP A 404 10.84 -5.20 -20.49
N PHE A 405 11.61 -6.09 -19.83
CA PHE A 405 11.45 -7.55 -20.00
C PHE A 405 10.14 -8.09 -19.45
N ALA A 406 9.64 -7.56 -18.33
CA ALA A 406 8.42 -8.06 -17.72
C ALA A 406 7.15 -7.62 -18.47
N GLY A 407 7.22 -6.48 -19.17
CA GLY A 407 6.11 -5.91 -19.91
C GLY A 407 5.03 -5.30 -19.01
N ILE A 408 3.92 -4.90 -19.62
CA ILE A 408 2.87 -4.04 -19.02
C ILE A 408 2.02 -4.80 -17.98
N ASP A 409 2.02 -6.14 -18.01
CA ASP A 409 1.16 -6.97 -17.15
C ASP A 409 1.87 -7.46 -15.88
N GLU A 410 3.05 -6.93 -15.56
CA GLU A 410 3.73 -7.27 -14.33
C GLU A 410 2.96 -6.78 -13.09
N GLY A 411 2.79 -7.66 -12.08
CA GLY A 411 1.98 -7.38 -10.91
C GLY A 411 0.47 -7.57 -11.11
N MET A 412 0.02 -8.01 -12.29
CA MET A 412 -1.38 -8.37 -12.55
C MET A 412 -1.73 -9.79 -12.10
N THR A 413 -0.74 -10.59 -11.73
CA THR A 413 -0.87 -11.96 -11.21
C THR A 413 -0.14 -12.12 -9.88
N GLY A 414 -0.36 -13.24 -9.19
CA GLY A 414 0.25 -13.55 -7.90
C GLY A 414 -0.73 -13.52 -6.73
N LEU A 415 -0.21 -13.71 -5.52
CA LEU A 415 -1.02 -13.80 -4.32
C LEU A 415 -1.57 -12.43 -3.90
N SER A 416 -2.87 -12.39 -3.66
CA SER A 416 -3.59 -11.18 -3.27
C SER A 416 -3.20 -10.70 -1.88
N THR A 417 -3.39 -9.41 -1.65
CA THR A 417 -3.25 -8.81 -0.31
C THR A 417 -4.21 -9.47 0.70
N ARG A 418 -5.38 -9.95 0.25
CA ARG A 418 -6.33 -10.70 1.09
C ARG A 418 -5.76 -12.05 1.56
N PHE A 419 -5.00 -12.75 0.71
CA PHE A 419 -4.28 -13.95 1.10
C PHE A 419 -3.27 -13.64 2.21
N ALA A 420 -2.46 -12.59 2.03
CA ALA A 420 -1.48 -12.16 3.02
C ALA A 420 -2.14 -11.85 4.38
N PHE A 421 -3.31 -11.20 4.41
CA PHE A 421 -3.99 -10.90 5.68
C PHE A 421 -4.53 -12.15 6.37
N LYS A 422 -5.07 -13.12 5.61
CA LYS A 422 -5.50 -14.39 6.19
C LYS A 422 -4.33 -15.11 6.84
N VAL A 423 -3.16 -15.10 6.20
CA VAL A 423 -1.92 -15.67 6.74
C VAL A 423 -1.51 -14.91 8.01
N LEU A 424 -1.35 -13.59 7.95
CA LEU A 424 -0.96 -12.79 9.12
C LEU A 424 -1.94 -12.97 10.28
N SER A 425 -3.25 -12.95 10.03
CA SER A 425 -4.27 -13.18 11.05
C SER A 425 -4.12 -14.56 11.71
N LYS A 426 -3.77 -15.60 10.96
CA LYS A 426 -3.49 -16.93 11.52
C LYS A 426 -2.20 -16.95 12.32
N VAL A 427 -1.17 -16.23 11.88
CA VAL A 427 0.11 -16.13 12.58
C VAL A 427 -0.06 -15.44 13.94
N PHE A 428 -0.76 -14.30 13.99
CA PHE A 428 -1.04 -13.59 15.24
C PHE A 428 -1.85 -14.43 16.23
N ASN A 429 -2.70 -15.34 15.74
CA ASN A 429 -3.55 -16.20 16.57
C ASN A 429 -3.06 -17.67 16.58
N PHE A 430 -1.78 -17.90 16.27
CA PHE A 430 -1.24 -19.26 16.18
C PHE A 430 -1.09 -19.90 17.56
N ASP A 431 -0.63 -19.11 18.54
CA ASP A 431 -0.50 -19.55 19.92
C ASP A 431 -1.80 -19.27 20.69
N GLY A 432 -2.30 -20.27 21.44
CA GLY A 432 -3.49 -20.11 22.28
C GLY A 432 -3.26 -19.30 23.55
N THR A 433 -2.01 -18.96 23.87
CA THR A 433 -1.59 -18.30 25.11
C THR A 433 -1.13 -16.86 24.93
N GLU A 434 -0.74 -16.45 23.71
CA GLU A 434 -0.40 -15.06 23.39
C GLU A 434 -0.85 -14.69 21.98
N VAL A 435 -1.36 -13.46 21.81
CA VAL A 435 -1.66 -12.90 20.48
C VAL A 435 -0.43 -12.13 20.00
N ALA A 436 0.41 -12.79 19.22
CA ALA A 436 1.66 -12.22 18.74
C ALA A 436 2.11 -12.86 17.42
N ALA A 437 2.83 -12.11 16.59
CA ALA A 437 3.34 -12.61 15.32
C ALA A 437 4.87 -12.75 15.35
N ASN A 438 5.37 -13.83 14.76
CA ASN A 438 6.80 -14.05 14.58
C ASN A 438 7.13 -14.78 13.27
N PRO A 439 8.38 -14.67 12.76
CA PRO A 439 8.73 -15.25 11.47
C PRO A 439 8.70 -16.79 11.43
N VAL A 440 8.92 -17.47 12.55
CA VAL A 440 8.89 -18.95 12.59
C VAL A 440 7.47 -19.47 12.40
N HIS A 441 6.51 -18.90 13.14
CA HIS A 441 5.09 -19.20 12.93
C HIS A 441 4.65 -18.78 11.52
N LEU A 442 5.15 -17.66 11.00
CA LEU A 442 4.85 -17.22 9.63
C LEU A 442 5.27 -18.25 8.59
N LEU A 443 6.50 -18.76 8.64
CA LEU A 443 6.98 -19.79 7.71
C LEU A 443 6.10 -21.04 7.75
N TYR A 444 5.79 -21.53 8.96
CA TYR A 444 4.93 -22.71 9.13
C TYR A 444 3.50 -22.50 8.63
N VAL A 445 2.88 -21.36 8.96
CA VAL A 445 1.52 -21.04 8.51
C VAL A 445 1.46 -20.83 7.00
N LEU A 446 2.52 -20.27 6.39
CA LEU A 446 2.61 -20.13 4.94
C LEU A 446 2.64 -21.49 4.24
N GLU A 447 3.51 -22.41 4.69
CA GLU A 447 3.59 -23.77 4.16
C GLU A 447 2.21 -24.47 4.23
N GLN A 448 1.58 -24.46 5.40
CA GLN A 448 0.25 -25.04 5.57
C GLN A 448 -0.83 -24.37 4.72
N GLN A 449 -0.77 -23.05 4.54
CA GLN A 449 -1.77 -22.33 3.77
C GLN A 449 -1.64 -22.67 2.28
N ILE A 450 -0.41 -22.78 1.77
CA ILE A 450 -0.16 -23.16 0.37
C ILE A 450 -0.71 -24.56 0.09
N GLU A 451 -0.43 -25.54 0.95
CA GLU A 451 -0.96 -26.92 0.83
C GLU A 451 -2.49 -26.94 0.84
N ARG A 452 -3.13 -26.09 1.67
CA ARG A 452 -4.60 -26.02 1.77
C ARG A 452 -5.29 -25.35 0.60
N GLU A 453 -4.64 -24.42 -0.09
CA GLU A 453 -5.21 -23.75 -1.28
C GLU A 453 -5.23 -24.67 -2.51
N GLN A 454 -4.56 -25.83 -2.47
CA GLN A 454 -4.56 -26.83 -3.55
C GLN A 454 -4.20 -26.22 -4.91
N PHE A 455 -3.09 -25.47 -4.94
CA PHE A 455 -2.56 -24.92 -6.18
C PHE A 455 -2.19 -26.03 -7.19
N PRO A 456 -2.08 -25.72 -8.50
CA PRO A 456 -1.47 -26.64 -9.44
C PRO A 456 -0.08 -27.09 -8.94
N PRO A 457 0.32 -28.37 -9.12
CA PRO A 457 1.55 -28.92 -8.52
C PRO A 457 2.82 -28.11 -8.84
N GLU A 458 2.91 -27.56 -10.05
CA GLU A 458 4.03 -26.69 -10.45
C GLU A 458 4.06 -25.37 -9.67
N THR A 459 2.89 -24.76 -9.44
CA THR A 459 2.76 -23.51 -8.69
C THR A 459 3.04 -23.75 -7.21
N GLU A 460 2.50 -24.83 -6.65
CA GLU A 460 2.76 -25.23 -5.26
C GLU A 460 4.26 -25.44 -5.00
N SER A 461 4.91 -26.24 -5.85
CA SER A 461 6.35 -26.51 -5.75
C SER A 461 7.18 -25.22 -5.81
N LYS A 462 6.80 -24.30 -6.71
CA LYS A 462 7.44 -22.99 -6.86
C LYS A 462 7.23 -22.07 -5.65
N LEU A 463 6.04 -22.03 -5.07
CA LEU A 463 5.80 -21.26 -3.85
C LEU A 463 6.57 -21.83 -2.65
N MET A 464 6.66 -23.16 -2.55
CA MET A 464 7.44 -23.83 -1.51
C MET A 464 8.94 -23.60 -1.68
N SER A 465 9.47 -23.55 -2.92
CA SER A 465 10.87 -23.20 -3.16
C SER A 465 11.16 -21.76 -2.73
N TYR A 466 10.24 -20.82 -2.96
CA TYR A 466 10.41 -19.44 -2.49
C TYR A 466 10.54 -19.34 -0.97
N ILE A 467 9.74 -20.10 -0.22
CA ILE A 467 9.83 -20.14 1.24
C ILE A 467 11.19 -20.68 1.69
N LYS A 468 11.66 -21.78 1.11
CA LYS A 468 12.90 -22.44 1.52
C LYS A 468 14.15 -21.64 1.11
N GLU A 469 14.22 -21.23 -0.15
CA GLU A 469 15.41 -20.62 -0.75
C GLU A 469 15.53 -19.13 -0.41
N TYR A 470 14.43 -18.38 -0.49
CA TYR A 470 14.48 -16.90 -0.44
C TYR A 470 14.03 -16.30 0.90
N LEU A 471 13.27 -17.04 1.71
CA LEU A 471 12.84 -16.55 3.03
C LEU A 471 13.63 -17.23 4.15
N THR A 472 13.61 -18.56 4.19
CA THR A 472 14.22 -19.33 5.29
C THR A 472 15.73 -19.14 5.34
N SER A 473 16.45 -19.38 4.24
CA SER A 473 17.92 -19.31 4.24
C SER A 473 18.46 -17.91 4.64
N PRO A 474 18.01 -16.79 4.04
CA PRO A 474 18.43 -15.46 4.48
C PRO A 474 18.02 -15.13 5.92
N TYR A 475 16.88 -15.63 6.37
CA TYR A 475 16.43 -15.41 7.75
C TYR A 475 17.28 -16.17 8.78
N VAL A 476 17.75 -17.38 8.45
CA VAL A 476 18.66 -18.15 9.31
C VAL A 476 19.98 -17.39 9.52
N GLU A 477 20.52 -16.79 8.47
CA GLU A 477 21.72 -15.94 8.58
C GLU A 477 21.46 -14.68 9.43
N PHE A 478 20.33 -14.02 9.20
CA PHE A 478 19.92 -12.83 9.95
C PHE A 478 19.76 -13.13 11.44
N ILE A 479 18.97 -14.15 11.80
CA ILE A 479 18.70 -14.48 13.20
C ILE A 479 19.96 -15.00 13.89
N GLY A 480 20.83 -15.72 13.17
CA GLY A 480 22.13 -16.13 13.69
C GLY A 480 22.99 -14.93 14.11
N LYS A 481 23.11 -13.92 13.23
CA LYS A 481 23.80 -12.67 13.55
C LYS A 481 23.13 -11.91 14.70
N GLU A 482 21.80 -11.90 14.74
CA GLU A 482 21.05 -11.20 15.78
C GLU A 482 21.22 -11.85 17.16
N ILE A 483 21.11 -13.18 17.25
CA ILE A 483 21.36 -13.95 18.48
C ILE A 483 22.80 -13.72 18.96
N GLN A 484 23.77 -13.82 18.05
CA GLN A 484 25.17 -13.61 18.38
C GLN A 484 25.44 -12.18 18.86
N THR A 485 24.86 -11.18 18.21
CA THR A 485 25.03 -9.76 18.60
C THR A 485 24.42 -9.50 19.97
N SER A 486 23.17 -9.94 20.20
CA SER A 486 22.50 -9.81 21.50
C SER A 486 23.26 -10.51 22.63
N TYR A 487 23.94 -11.62 22.31
CA TYR A 487 24.83 -12.31 23.24
C TYR A 487 26.13 -11.54 23.49
N LEU A 488 26.79 -11.00 22.47
CA LEU A 488 28.04 -10.27 22.64
C LEU A 488 27.86 -9.00 23.46
N GLU A 489 26.77 -8.29 23.23
CA GLU A 489 26.49 -7.07 23.97
C GLU A 489 26.24 -7.37 25.47
N SER A 490 25.80 -8.59 25.84
CA SER A 490 25.67 -9.03 27.24
C SER A 490 27.00 -9.43 27.89
N TYR A 491 28.08 -9.45 27.11
CA TYR A 491 29.38 -10.01 27.48
C TYR A 491 30.53 -9.02 27.34
N SER A 492 30.37 -7.80 27.88
CA SER A 492 31.50 -6.85 27.99
C SER A 492 32.69 -7.44 28.73
N GLU A 493 32.45 -8.29 29.74
CA GLU A 493 33.50 -8.94 30.53
C GLU A 493 34.20 -10.09 29.81
N TYR A 494 33.49 -10.86 28.97
CA TYR A 494 34.14 -11.91 28.17
C TYR A 494 34.96 -11.31 27.02
N GLY A 495 34.45 -10.24 26.39
CA GLY A 495 35.22 -9.39 25.48
C GLY A 495 36.50 -8.89 26.12
N GLN A 496 36.38 -8.40 27.36
CA GLN A 496 37.50 -7.93 28.14
C GLN A 496 38.47 -9.06 28.51
N ASN A 497 37.99 -10.24 28.87
CA ASN A 497 38.84 -11.38 29.21
C ASN A 497 39.65 -11.87 28.01
N ILE A 498 39.04 -12.00 26.83
CA ILE A 498 39.78 -12.35 25.60
C ILE A 498 40.80 -11.27 25.28
N PHE A 499 40.43 -10.00 25.39
CA PHE A 499 41.32 -8.86 25.16
C PHE A 499 42.53 -8.90 26.11
N ASP A 500 42.29 -9.05 27.41
CA ASP A 500 43.32 -9.05 28.44
C ASP A 500 44.28 -10.24 28.26
N ARG A 501 43.75 -11.44 28.00
CA ARG A 501 44.57 -12.63 27.69
C ARG A 501 45.39 -12.46 26.43
N TYR A 502 44.77 -11.96 25.36
CA TYR A 502 45.45 -11.75 24.07
C TYR A 502 46.63 -10.78 24.23
N VAL A 503 46.43 -9.67 24.97
CA VAL A 503 47.51 -8.70 25.23
C VAL A 503 48.66 -9.33 26.01
N VAL A 504 48.36 -10.11 27.05
CA VAL A 504 49.40 -10.79 27.86
C VAL A 504 50.17 -11.80 27.01
N PHE A 505 49.47 -12.63 26.24
CA PHE A 505 50.11 -13.63 25.37
C PHE A 505 50.93 -12.97 24.26
N ALA A 506 50.42 -11.90 23.65
CA ALA A 506 51.14 -11.17 22.62
C ALA A 506 52.41 -10.51 23.17
N ASP A 507 52.35 -9.92 24.37
CA ASP A 507 53.52 -9.29 25.03
C ASP A 507 54.61 -10.33 25.36
N LEU A 508 54.22 -11.47 25.96
CA LEU A 508 55.16 -12.56 26.28
C LEU A 508 55.75 -13.19 25.02
N TRP A 509 54.96 -13.34 23.96
CA TRP A 509 55.44 -13.86 22.68
C TRP A 509 56.43 -12.91 21.99
N ILE A 510 56.26 -11.59 22.13
CA ILE A 510 57.20 -10.57 21.64
C ILE A 510 58.50 -10.59 22.44
N GLN A 511 58.39 -10.74 23.77
CA GLN A 511 59.53 -10.76 24.70
C GLN A 511 60.26 -12.11 24.76
N ASP A 512 59.79 -13.12 24.03
CA ASP A 512 60.34 -14.48 24.02
C ASP A 512 60.36 -15.13 25.40
N GLN A 513 59.29 -14.91 26.18
CA GLN A 513 59.10 -15.43 27.53
C GLN A 513 57.98 -16.48 27.56
N GLU A 514 58.12 -17.44 28.48
CA GLU A 514 57.11 -18.46 28.73
C GLU A 514 55.99 -17.90 29.59
N TYR A 515 54.73 -18.25 29.27
CA TYR A 515 53.60 -17.97 30.15
C TYR A 515 53.39 -19.14 31.10
N ARG A 516 53.26 -18.85 32.39
CA ARG A 516 52.91 -19.83 33.42
C ARG A 516 51.51 -19.53 33.92
N ASP A 517 50.57 -20.43 33.66
CA ASP A 517 49.20 -20.25 34.11
C ASP A 517 49.12 -20.36 35.65
N PRO A 518 48.68 -19.31 36.36
CA PRO A 518 48.62 -19.32 37.82
C PRO A 518 47.65 -20.34 38.41
N ASN A 519 46.65 -20.79 37.63
CA ASN A 519 45.57 -21.64 38.10
C ASN A 519 45.81 -23.11 37.75
N THR A 520 46.43 -23.39 36.60
CA THR A 520 46.66 -24.77 36.13
C THR A 520 48.12 -25.22 36.26
N GLY A 521 49.07 -24.28 36.43
CA GLY A 521 50.50 -24.56 36.44
C GLY A 521 51.07 -24.93 35.06
N GLU A 522 50.27 -24.81 34.01
CA GLU A 522 50.66 -25.11 32.64
C GLU A 522 51.65 -24.06 32.12
N ILE A 523 52.70 -24.52 31.43
CA ILE A 523 53.72 -23.67 30.83
C ILE A 523 53.47 -23.62 29.33
N LEU A 524 53.11 -22.45 28.83
CA LEU A 524 52.99 -22.20 27.40
C LEU A 524 54.33 -21.66 26.90
N ASP A 525 55.01 -22.47 26.09
CA ASP A 525 56.19 -22.04 25.36
C ASP A 525 55.82 -21.08 24.21
N ARG A 526 56.83 -20.54 23.53
CA ARG A 526 56.61 -19.59 22.43
C ARG A 526 55.75 -20.17 21.30
N SER A 527 55.84 -21.48 21.04
CA SER A 527 55.05 -22.15 20.00
C SER A 527 53.58 -22.24 20.40
N ALA A 528 53.33 -22.68 21.63
CA ALA A 528 51.99 -22.79 22.19
C ALA A 528 51.30 -21.42 22.33
N LEU A 529 52.05 -20.37 22.72
CA LEU A 529 51.56 -19.00 22.71
C LEU A 529 51.19 -18.53 21.29
N ASN A 530 51.97 -18.91 20.28
CA ASN A 530 51.64 -18.61 18.89
C ASN A 530 50.33 -19.30 18.46
N ASP A 531 50.14 -20.57 18.85
CA ASP A 531 48.93 -21.32 18.52
C ASP A 531 47.67 -20.70 19.17
N GLU A 532 47.77 -20.23 20.42
CA GLU A 532 46.69 -19.51 21.09
C GLU A 532 46.38 -18.15 20.45
N LEU A 533 47.40 -17.39 20.05
CA LEU A 533 47.21 -16.11 19.35
C LEU A 533 46.62 -16.30 17.94
N GLU A 534 47.07 -17.33 17.21
CA GLU A 534 46.55 -17.65 15.88
C GLU A 534 45.07 -18.05 15.90
N LYS A 535 44.60 -18.70 16.97
CA LYS A 535 43.17 -18.99 17.15
C LYS A 535 42.33 -17.72 17.08
N VAL A 536 42.82 -16.60 17.59
CA VAL A 536 42.14 -15.29 17.59
C VAL A 536 42.34 -14.55 16.27
N GLU A 537 43.52 -14.63 15.67
CA GLU A 537 43.91 -13.86 14.48
C GLU A 537 43.43 -14.46 13.15
N LYS A 538 43.41 -15.80 13.03
CA LYS A 538 43.00 -16.50 11.79
C LYS A 538 41.56 -16.21 11.36
N PRO A 539 40.55 -16.25 12.26
CA PRO A 539 39.17 -15.88 11.89
C PRO A 539 39.05 -14.47 11.33
N ALA A 540 39.97 -13.58 11.70
CA ALA A 540 39.97 -12.21 11.24
C ALA A 540 40.72 -11.95 9.93
N GLY A 541 41.51 -12.91 9.46
CA GLY A 541 42.28 -12.81 8.21
C GLY A 541 43.49 -11.89 8.32
N ILE A 542 44.12 -11.80 9.50
CA ILE A 542 45.32 -10.96 9.71
C ILE A 542 46.48 -11.47 8.85
N SER A 543 46.95 -10.62 7.92
CA SER A 543 48.02 -10.99 6.96
C SER A 543 49.42 -10.94 7.56
N ASN A 544 49.65 -10.06 8.54
CA ASN A 544 50.95 -9.92 9.23
C ASN A 544 50.75 -9.94 10.76
N PRO A 545 50.71 -11.14 11.36
CA PRO A 545 50.48 -11.31 12.80
C PRO A 545 51.50 -10.60 13.68
N LYS A 546 52.77 -10.57 13.26
CA LYS A 546 53.86 -10.00 14.07
C LYS A 546 53.71 -8.49 14.25
N ASP A 547 53.41 -7.78 13.16
CA ASP A 547 53.22 -6.33 13.23
C ASP A 547 51.92 -5.97 13.96
N PHE A 548 50.87 -6.78 13.76
CA PHE A 548 49.60 -6.61 14.45
C PHE A 548 49.73 -6.77 15.97
N ARG A 549 50.41 -7.82 16.44
CA ARG A 549 50.70 -8.06 17.87
C ARG A 549 51.48 -6.89 18.48
N ASN A 550 52.54 -6.43 17.80
CA ASN A 550 53.35 -5.30 18.26
C ASN A 550 52.54 -3.99 18.33
N GLU A 551 51.71 -3.71 17.34
CA GLU A 551 50.87 -2.50 17.30
C GLU A 551 49.90 -2.47 18.50
N ILE A 552 49.25 -3.61 18.78
CA ILE A 552 48.29 -3.75 19.88
C ILE A 552 48.98 -3.60 21.24
N VAL A 553 50.06 -4.32 21.49
CA VAL A 553 50.77 -4.26 22.78
C VAL A 553 51.25 -2.84 23.05
N ASN A 554 51.81 -2.16 22.03
CA ASN A 554 52.23 -0.76 22.15
C ASN A 554 51.07 0.22 22.38
N PHE A 555 49.89 -0.04 21.81
CA PHE A 555 48.69 0.74 22.10
C PHE A 555 48.26 0.57 23.56
N VAL A 556 48.18 -0.68 24.03
CA VAL A 556 47.72 -0.99 25.40
C VAL A 556 48.70 -0.50 26.46
N LEU A 557 50.01 -0.64 26.24
CA LEU A 557 51.04 -0.08 27.12
C LEU A 557 50.93 1.45 27.24
N ARG A 558 50.69 2.16 26.12
CA ARG A 558 50.47 3.61 26.12
C ARG A 558 49.17 4.00 26.84
N ALA A 559 48.11 3.21 26.68
CA ALA A 559 46.84 3.43 27.37
C ALA A 559 46.95 3.18 28.88
N ARG A 560 47.63 2.11 29.30
CA ARG A 560 47.93 1.80 30.71
C ARG A 560 48.72 2.91 31.38
N ALA A 561 49.72 3.48 30.70
CA ALA A 561 50.54 4.57 31.21
C ALA A 561 49.72 5.85 31.45
N LYS A 562 48.67 6.11 30.66
CA LYS A 562 47.75 7.24 30.85
C LYS A 562 46.66 6.98 31.89
N ASN A 563 46.25 5.73 32.09
CA ASN A 563 45.10 5.35 32.93
C ASN A 563 45.49 4.71 34.28
N GLY A 564 46.65 5.05 34.84
CA GLY A 564 47.06 4.59 36.16
C GLY A 564 47.22 3.06 36.27
N GLY A 565 47.65 2.41 35.19
CA GLY A 565 47.93 0.96 35.15
C GLY A 565 46.74 0.08 34.77
N LYS A 566 45.54 0.63 34.56
CA LYS A 566 44.37 -0.16 34.11
C LYS A 566 44.39 -0.40 32.61
N ASN A 567 44.00 -1.61 32.21
CA ASN A 567 43.74 -1.93 30.80
C ASN A 567 42.63 -1.05 30.24
N PRO A 568 42.73 -0.62 28.97
CA PRO A 568 41.62 0.04 28.31
C PRO A 568 40.48 -0.95 28.06
N VAL A 569 39.26 -0.44 27.94
CA VAL A 569 38.09 -1.25 27.59
C VAL A 569 38.33 -1.86 26.20
N TRP A 570 38.02 -3.13 26.00
CA TRP A 570 38.30 -3.86 24.77
C TRP A 570 37.69 -3.23 23.50
N THR A 571 36.65 -2.40 23.64
CA THR A 571 36.00 -1.63 22.57
C THR A 571 36.78 -0.38 22.14
N SER A 572 37.80 0.02 22.89
CA SER A 572 38.56 1.26 22.65
C SER A 572 39.46 1.22 21.41
N TYR A 573 39.79 0.02 20.92
CA TYR A 573 40.65 -0.15 19.75
C TYR A 573 39.94 -0.94 18.66
N GLU A 574 39.57 -0.24 17.59
CA GLU A 574 38.69 -0.75 16.53
C GLU A 574 39.25 -2.00 15.83
N LYS A 575 40.57 -2.04 15.57
CA LYS A 575 41.18 -3.21 14.92
C LYS A 575 41.09 -4.47 15.78
N LEU A 576 41.44 -4.39 17.07
CA LEU A 576 41.37 -5.56 17.96
C LEU A 576 39.92 -5.93 18.29
N ARG A 577 39.04 -4.94 18.43
CA ARG A 577 37.60 -5.17 18.56
C ARG A 577 37.06 -6.03 17.41
N ALA A 578 37.37 -5.69 16.16
CA ALA A 578 36.93 -6.45 14.99
C ALA A 578 37.48 -7.89 14.98
N VAL A 579 38.71 -8.10 15.47
CA VAL A 579 39.31 -9.44 15.58
C VAL A 579 38.63 -10.27 16.66
N ILE A 580 38.43 -9.69 17.85
CA ILE A 580 37.76 -10.36 18.97
C ILE A 580 36.32 -10.70 18.61
N GLU A 581 35.59 -9.76 17.99
CA GLU A 581 34.24 -10.00 17.48
C GLU A 581 34.23 -11.21 16.52
N LYS A 582 35.10 -11.22 15.49
CA LYS A 582 35.20 -12.34 14.55
C LYS A 582 35.57 -13.68 15.21
N ARG A 583 36.46 -13.67 16.20
CA ARG A 583 36.80 -14.87 16.99
C ARG A 583 35.57 -15.38 17.73
N MET A 584 34.86 -14.51 18.45
CA MET A 584 33.67 -14.89 19.20
C MET A 584 32.54 -15.38 18.27
N PHE A 585 32.37 -14.78 17.09
CA PHE A 585 31.42 -15.24 16.08
C PHE A 585 31.76 -16.64 15.53
N SER A 586 33.03 -17.03 15.51
CA SER A 586 33.47 -18.33 15.00
C SER A 586 33.24 -19.49 15.97
N THR A 587 33.15 -19.24 17.28
CA THR A 587 33.06 -20.27 18.33
C THR A 587 31.64 -20.35 18.91
N THR A 588 30.68 -20.75 18.07
CA THR A 588 29.27 -20.89 18.48
C THR A 588 29.00 -22.00 19.50
N GLU A 589 29.93 -22.94 19.71
CA GLU A 589 29.78 -23.99 20.72
C GLU A 589 29.75 -23.41 22.14
N ASP A 590 30.46 -22.31 22.37
CA ASP A 590 30.50 -21.59 23.64
C ASP A 590 29.18 -20.85 23.94
N LEU A 591 28.35 -20.58 22.92
CA LEU A 591 27.05 -19.91 23.05
C LEU A 591 25.94 -20.87 23.53
N LEU A 592 26.07 -22.17 23.20
CA LEU A 592 25.02 -23.17 23.38
C LEU A 592 24.54 -23.33 24.84
N PRO A 593 25.42 -23.34 25.87
CA PRO A 593 24.97 -23.52 27.25
C PRO A 593 24.11 -22.37 27.77
N VAL A 594 24.34 -21.15 27.25
CA VAL A 594 23.70 -19.93 27.72
C VAL A 594 22.41 -19.63 26.94
N ILE A 595 22.36 -19.89 25.64
CA ILE A 595 21.13 -19.67 24.84
C ILE A 595 20.13 -20.82 24.96
N SER A 596 20.57 -22.01 25.34
CA SER A 596 19.71 -23.19 25.49
C SER A 596 18.83 -23.12 26.73
N PHE A 597 17.52 -23.25 26.54
CA PHE A 597 16.53 -23.26 27.62
C PHE A 597 16.50 -24.57 28.44
N ASN A 598 17.25 -25.61 28.03
CA ASN A 598 17.20 -26.96 28.61
C ASN A 598 18.49 -27.38 29.35
N ALA A 599 19.51 -26.53 29.46
CA ALA A 599 20.76 -26.89 30.12
C ALA A 599 20.65 -26.79 31.66
N LYS A 600 21.25 -27.73 32.39
CA LYS A 600 21.55 -27.56 33.83
C LYS A 600 22.68 -26.53 33.94
N SER A 601 22.31 -25.26 34.04
CA SER A 601 23.21 -24.11 34.05
C SER A 601 23.67 -23.73 35.46
N SER A 602 24.89 -23.19 35.56
CA SER A 602 25.38 -22.54 36.79
C SER A 602 24.54 -21.28 37.11
N HIS A 603 24.67 -20.72 38.31
CA HIS A 603 23.95 -19.48 38.66
C HIS A 603 24.32 -18.31 37.73
N ASP A 604 25.60 -18.23 37.37
CA ASP A 604 26.14 -17.23 36.44
C ASP A 604 25.52 -17.38 35.03
N ASP A 605 25.41 -18.61 34.52
CA ASP A 605 24.79 -18.88 33.22
C ASP A 605 23.30 -18.49 33.16
N LYS A 606 22.58 -18.56 34.29
CA LYS A 606 21.17 -18.14 34.36
C LYS A 606 21.02 -16.63 34.26
N GLU A 607 21.84 -15.87 35.00
CA GLU A 607 21.82 -14.41 34.93
C GLU A 607 22.19 -13.91 33.52
N LYS A 608 23.17 -14.58 32.89
CA LYS A 608 23.55 -14.34 31.49
C LYS A 608 22.41 -14.63 30.51
N HIS A 609 21.69 -15.73 30.72
CA HIS A 609 20.52 -16.08 29.91
C HIS A 609 19.41 -15.03 30.03
N GLU A 610 19.10 -14.57 31.24
CA GLU A 610 18.11 -13.51 31.47
C GLU A 610 18.50 -12.20 30.79
N ASN A 611 19.77 -11.80 30.87
CA ASN A 611 20.28 -10.61 30.18
C ASN A 611 20.17 -10.71 28.65
N PHE A 612 20.45 -11.89 28.08
CA PHE A 612 20.24 -12.16 26.66
C PHE A 612 18.76 -12.04 26.27
N VAL A 613 17.87 -12.68 27.03
CA VAL A 613 16.42 -12.63 26.78
C VAL A 613 15.91 -11.19 26.85
N ASN A 614 16.29 -10.42 27.87
CA ASN A 614 15.86 -9.03 28.03
C ASN A 614 16.26 -8.15 26.83
N ARG A 615 17.46 -8.33 26.27
CA ARG A 615 17.92 -7.59 25.08
C ARG A 615 17.16 -7.97 23.81
N MET A 616 16.84 -9.24 23.66
CA MET A 616 15.95 -9.66 22.59
C MET A 616 14.55 -9.05 22.78
N VAL A 617 14.05 -8.96 24.01
CA VAL A 617 12.79 -8.28 24.28
C VAL A 617 12.85 -6.78 23.94
N GLU A 618 13.95 -6.09 24.25
CA GLU A 618 14.19 -4.70 23.84
C GLU A 618 14.20 -4.52 22.30
N LYS A 619 14.61 -5.56 21.55
CA LYS A 619 14.55 -5.58 20.08
C LYS A 619 13.14 -5.85 19.52
N GLY A 620 12.14 -6.08 20.38
CA GLY A 620 10.74 -6.23 19.98
C GLY A 620 10.20 -7.66 19.98
N TYR A 621 10.95 -8.62 20.54
CA TYR A 621 10.50 -10.00 20.70
C TYR A 621 9.77 -10.21 22.03
N THR A 622 8.88 -11.21 22.12
CA THR A 622 8.38 -11.69 23.43
C THR A 622 9.31 -12.76 24.00
N GLN A 623 9.32 -12.99 25.32
CA GLN A 623 10.15 -14.06 25.91
C GLN A 623 9.88 -15.44 25.30
N LYS A 624 8.62 -15.75 24.98
CA LYS A 624 8.24 -16.99 24.29
C LYS A 624 8.78 -17.05 22.87
N GLN A 625 8.70 -15.95 22.13
CA GLN A 625 9.27 -15.85 20.79
C GLN A 625 10.77 -16.08 20.81
N VAL A 626 11.50 -15.53 21.78
CA VAL A 626 12.95 -15.76 21.94
C VAL A 626 13.24 -17.25 22.11
N ARG A 627 12.49 -17.93 22.99
CA ARG A 627 12.62 -19.37 23.18
C ARG A 627 12.39 -20.16 21.89
N LEU A 628 11.28 -19.89 21.22
CA LEU A 628 10.93 -20.55 19.96
C LEU A 628 12.01 -20.32 18.89
N LEU A 629 12.48 -19.08 18.74
CA LEU A 629 13.48 -18.70 17.76
C LEU A 629 14.81 -19.41 17.98
N VAL A 630 15.28 -19.48 19.22
CA VAL A 630 16.53 -20.17 19.55
C VAL A 630 16.39 -21.68 19.31
N GLU A 631 15.31 -22.31 19.77
CA GLU A 631 15.06 -23.74 19.55
C GLU A 631 14.97 -24.07 18.04
N TRP A 632 14.30 -23.21 17.27
CA TRP A 632 14.19 -23.34 15.82
C TRP A 632 15.55 -23.18 15.12
N TYR A 633 16.31 -22.13 15.44
CA TYR A 633 17.63 -21.88 14.87
C TYR A 633 18.60 -23.04 15.13
N LEU A 634 18.61 -23.57 16.34
CA LEU A 634 19.43 -24.73 16.71
C LEU A 634 19.05 -26.00 15.94
N ARG A 635 17.76 -26.19 15.63
CA ARG A 635 17.29 -27.32 14.82
C ARG A 635 17.74 -27.19 13.37
N VAL A 636 17.50 -26.04 12.75
CA VAL A 636 17.83 -25.82 11.33
C VAL A 636 19.33 -25.98 11.08
N ARG A 637 20.16 -25.49 12.00
CA ARG A 637 21.62 -25.64 11.90
C ARG A 637 22.11 -27.08 12.10
N LYS A 638 21.42 -27.91 12.88
CA LYS A 638 21.77 -29.34 13.01
C LYS A 638 21.41 -30.15 11.76
N SER A 639 20.43 -29.69 10.98
CA SER A 639 20.00 -30.32 9.73
C SER A 639 20.71 -29.77 8.48
N SER A 640 21.45 -28.68 8.62
CA SER A 640 22.29 -28.07 7.57
C SER A 640 23.72 -28.57 7.72
#